data_AF-A0A7H9HQC5-F1
#
_entry.id   AF-A0A7H9HQC5-F1
#
_cell.length_a   1.000
_cell.length_b   1.000
_cell.length_c   1.000
_cell.angle_alpha   90.00
_cell.angle_beta   90.00
_cell.angle_gamma   90.00
#
_symmetry.space_group_name_H-M   'P 1'
#
loop_
_entity.id
_entity.type
_entity.pdbx_description
1 polymer ?
#
loop_
_entity_poly.entity_id
_entity_poly.type
_entity_poly.pdbx_seq_one_letter_code
_entity_poly.pdbx_strand_id
1 'polypeptide(L)'
;MSTRFYDIPGTHKPPVISSQDETSNLLPTKRASLTYFSYQETPEVRKRSSKYDPNNPNKDKLGTFDGVFVPTSLNVLSILMFLRFGFVLGQLGFICTLGLLVLSYLINLLTTLSVSAISTNGTVRGGGAYYMISRSLGPEFGGSIGIVFFLGQVFNSGMNAIGIVEPLLYNFGISEDPQTKAALIGLLPVGHWHEFVYATVILLICISIALVGSQMVSRAGNILFWILALSTVSIPISTLIKRPFSQDNVIYTGISWETFKGNLFPHLTKGAAGSIMKKKETFNDLFGILFPATAGIFAGAGMSSELRKPSRSIPKGTLWGLLFTFSCYTMVVLSMSCSTPRETLYNEVQVVQSVSAAQIVILLGELSTSLFSIIVGMVGAAYVLEAIAKDCIVPGLAIFYRKPLTSLLFTWFLTQICLFSDVNKIATFITMTFLMTFAVMNLACFFLVISSAPNFRPSFKYFGRYTAISGAFLSTVAMFVVDGISASIVILAMVILFLFIHYYSPPKPWGDVSQNLIYHQVRKYLLRLKQDNIKYWRPQILLLVDNPRTSWNLIRFCNNLKKGGLYILGHVTVSTDFQEQFNELKKQKRAWMKIRDMANIKAFVQIGTGPTLAWGIRNVFLGSGLGGMKPNITVLGFFDLQHYYHEHSQGVNGIGTESPHHDSGNSTVTHMGHPLPTDECKNEDKIKVQQWVQIVEDLSLMQSNIAIAHGFKKLILPDKHDKFVVKKNIDLYPIQMCAQMKTHSDSPSTITTNFDTYTLILQLGAILVTVPQWKHTHTLRVILFVESELDRSDESRRMKELLGVLRIEAEVIVVSLDQFRVYNTIVKGDPINLKFVNSKLGDDPWWRDLQEARETMKPKRRFSMISPVQVKSSEIKNERYNVSKLQRLGVSMTMSTSMPLARSVSSSDSDDETEVASIRDSTQSIPSVVQRLDYEGSRRRNLANKSSASLRRRHDGHGNALTAGPVFSSDKLPTTKVLEDGSGDKPTLIPIADESHHTESQSSSARNPVLPELSPCCSKESLVLAMQNIGFNDLPGKAQHLILNDVMTQLSAHSDLLFSTLPIPTLGTHEDPTASLLYVEDLNIWLEGLPPTMLINSQTMTVTTAL
;
A
#
# COMPACT_ATOMS: atom_id res chain seq x y z
N MET A 1 -29.94 28.61 18.52
CA MET A 1 -28.83 28.21 19.41
C MET A 1 -27.69 29.19 19.21
N SER A 2 -27.34 29.96 20.23
CA SER A 2 -26.16 30.83 20.23
C SER A 2 -24.93 30.03 20.64
N THR A 3 -23.81 30.21 19.94
CA THR A 3 -22.52 29.60 20.28
C THR A 3 -21.77 30.45 21.30
N ARG A 4 -21.29 29.83 22.39
CA ARG A 4 -20.51 30.46 23.48
C ARG A 4 -19.07 30.80 23.05
N PHE A 5 -18.91 31.51 21.92
CA PHE A 5 -17.59 31.86 21.37
C PHE A 5 -17.11 33.26 21.77
N TYR A 6 -18.03 34.11 22.25
CA TYR A 6 -17.78 35.53 22.59
C TYR A 6 -17.72 35.81 24.10
N ASP A 7 -17.66 34.75 24.92
CA ASP A 7 -17.62 34.82 26.39
C ASP A 7 -16.19 34.70 26.94
N ILE A 8 -15.19 34.83 26.08
CA ILE A 8 -13.75 34.71 26.42
C ILE A 8 -13.17 36.12 26.68
N PRO A 9 -12.54 36.37 27.84
CA PRO A 9 -11.88 37.64 28.12
C PRO A 9 -10.83 38.00 27.04
N GLY A 10 -10.89 39.22 26.52
CA GLY A 10 -9.97 39.72 25.49
C GLY A 10 -10.46 39.62 24.04
N THR A 11 -11.62 39.04 23.75
CA THR A 11 -12.18 39.04 22.37
C THR A 11 -13.01 40.30 22.09
N HIS A 12 -12.63 41.08 21.07
CA HIS A 12 -13.43 42.23 20.61
C HIS A 12 -14.71 41.77 19.89
N LYS A 13 -15.87 42.25 20.35
CA LYS A 13 -17.13 42.16 19.58
C LYS A 13 -17.11 43.20 18.45
N PRO A 14 -17.54 42.85 17.22
CA PRO A 14 -17.80 43.84 16.18
C PRO A 14 -18.99 44.74 16.57
N PRO A 15 -19.02 46.01 16.13
CA PRO A 15 -20.09 46.94 16.49
C PRO A 15 -21.44 46.54 15.86
N VAL A 16 -22.51 46.69 16.63
CA VAL A 16 -23.88 46.55 16.12
C VAL A 16 -24.28 47.87 15.47
N ILE A 17 -24.48 47.86 14.16
CA ILE A 17 -25.03 49.01 13.44
C ILE A 17 -26.56 48.95 13.54
N SER A 18 -27.14 49.93 14.23
CA SER A 18 -28.59 50.13 14.31
C SER A 18 -29.15 50.58 12.96
N SER A 19 -30.17 49.90 12.46
CA SER A 19 -30.87 50.27 11.23
C SER A 19 -31.98 51.28 11.51
N GLN A 20 -31.81 52.54 11.11
CA GLN A 20 -32.92 53.46 10.92
C GLN A 20 -32.62 54.55 9.87
N ASP A 21 -33.63 54.75 9.01
CA ASP A 21 -34.01 55.96 8.26
C ASP A 21 -33.25 56.44 6.99
N GLU A 22 -34.05 57.15 6.17
CA GLU A 22 -33.77 58.01 5.00
C GLU A 22 -33.28 57.44 3.64
N THR A 23 -34.24 56.81 2.94
CA THR A 23 -34.75 57.23 1.60
C THR A 23 -33.81 57.75 0.48
N SER A 24 -33.74 56.91 -0.58
CA SER A 24 -34.04 57.25 -2.00
C SER A 24 -32.92 57.52 -3.04
N ASN A 25 -33.21 57.00 -4.25
CA ASN A 25 -32.88 57.46 -5.60
C ASN A 25 -31.43 57.39 -6.19
N LEU A 26 -31.31 56.47 -7.17
CA LEU A 26 -30.70 56.66 -8.51
C LEU A 26 -29.16 56.75 -8.67
N LEU A 27 -28.50 55.59 -8.52
CA LEU A 27 -27.28 55.20 -9.26
C LEU A 27 -26.01 56.09 -8.99
N PRO A 28 -24.86 55.83 -9.62
CA PRO A 28 -23.99 54.77 -9.11
C PRO A 28 -22.54 55.22 -8.88
N THR A 29 -21.92 54.80 -7.77
CA THR A 29 -20.53 54.29 -7.71
C THR A 29 -20.13 53.94 -6.26
N LYS A 30 -19.76 52.67 -6.02
CA LYS A 30 -18.79 52.34 -4.97
C LYS A 30 -17.67 51.51 -5.58
N ARG A 31 -16.44 51.96 -5.37
CA ARG A 31 -15.21 51.31 -5.87
C ARG A 31 -15.16 49.87 -5.37
N ALA A 32 -14.87 48.92 -6.26
CA ALA A 32 -14.64 47.54 -5.89
C ALA A 32 -13.36 47.42 -5.05
N SER A 33 -13.49 47.02 -3.79
CA SER A 33 -12.37 46.48 -3.02
C SER A 33 -12.03 45.09 -3.57
N LEU A 34 -10.76 44.88 -3.96
CA LEU A 34 -10.27 43.64 -4.57
C LEU A 34 -10.20 42.47 -3.55
N THR A 35 -11.35 41.88 -3.22
CA THR A 35 -11.42 40.54 -2.61
C THR A 35 -11.41 39.47 -3.71
N TYR A 36 -10.32 38.73 -3.82
CA TYR A 36 -9.96 37.85 -4.96
C TYR A 36 -10.88 36.62 -5.18
N PHE A 37 -11.92 36.43 -4.35
CA PHE A 37 -12.90 35.35 -4.49
C PHE A 37 -14.33 35.85 -4.25
N SER A 38 -14.92 36.49 -5.25
CA SER A 38 -16.36 36.69 -5.31
C SER A 38 -17.04 35.36 -5.64
N TYR A 39 -17.48 34.62 -4.62
CA TYR A 39 -18.49 33.59 -4.82
C TYR A 39 -19.76 34.28 -5.32
N GLN A 40 -20.06 34.16 -6.62
CA GLN A 40 -21.41 34.41 -7.10
C GLN A 40 -22.32 33.39 -6.39
N GLU A 41 -23.35 33.87 -5.70
CA GLU A 41 -24.41 33.01 -5.23
C GLU A 41 -25.00 32.27 -6.43
N THR A 42 -24.87 30.94 -6.45
CA THR A 42 -25.50 30.15 -7.52
C THR A 42 -26.99 30.43 -7.49
N PRO A 43 -27.61 30.95 -8.56
CA PRO A 43 -29.00 31.37 -8.52
C PRO A 43 -29.88 30.20 -8.10
N GLU A 44 -30.89 30.46 -7.27
CA GLU A 44 -31.79 29.40 -6.79
C GLU A 44 -32.51 28.74 -7.97
N VAL A 45 -31.96 27.64 -8.49
CA VAL A 45 -32.57 26.83 -9.54
C VAL A 45 -33.77 26.10 -8.93
N ARG A 46 -34.90 26.82 -8.89
CA ARG A 46 -36.24 26.35 -8.50
C ARG A 46 -36.44 24.97 -9.13
N LYS A 47 -36.56 23.95 -8.28
CA LYS A 47 -36.31 22.52 -8.60
C LYS A 47 -37.23 21.93 -9.69
N ARG A 48 -37.04 22.33 -10.94
CA ARG A 48 -37.67 21.74 -12.12
C ARG A 48 -37.31 20.26 -12.19
N SER A 49 -38.30 19.41 -12.39
CA SER A 49 -38.05 17.99 -12.64
C SER A 49 -37.27 17.85 -13.94
N SER A 50 -36.18 17.08 -13.93
CA SER A 50 -35.27 16.93 -15.09
C SER A 50 -35.89 16.18 -16.29
N LYS A 51 -37.21 15.97 -16.32
CA LYS A 51 -38.00 15.62 -17.50
C LYS A 51 -38.45 16.86 -18.30
N TYR A 52 -38.62 18.00 -17.61
CA TYR A 52 -39.10 19.28 -18.15
C TYR A 52 -38.01 20.37 -18.11
N ASP A 53 -36.76 19.93 -18.10
CA ASP A 53 -35.59 20.79 -18.24
C ASP A 53 -35.13 20.70 -19.71
N PRO A 54 -35.32 21.76 -20.53
CA PRO A 54 -35.01 21.72 -21.96
C PRO A 54 -33.51 21.55 -22.21
N ASN A 55 -32.66 21.90 -21.24
CA ASN A 55 -31.20 21.90 -21.37
C ASN A 55 -30.57 20.57 -20.92
N ASN A 56 -31.38 19.60 -20.46
CA ASN A 56 -30.86 18.32 -19.99
C ASN A 56 -30.59 17.34 -21.16
N PRO A 57 -29.34 16.95 -21.45
CA PRO A 57 -29.03 15.99 -22.52
C PRO A 57 -29.55 14.57 -22.24
N ASN A 58 -30.01 14.28 -21.02
CA ASN A 58 -30.68 13.03 -20.65
C ASN A 58 -32.21 13.21 -20.53
N LYS A 59 -32.82 14.18 -21.23
CA LYS A 59 -34.29 14.40 -21.19
C LYS A 59 -35.06 13.16 -21.65
N ASP A 60 -34.56 12.42 -22.64
CA ASP A 60 -35.26 11.26 -23.23
C ASP A 60 -35.01 9.94 -22.47
N LYS A 61 -34.19 9.98 -21.41
CA LYS A 61 -33.88 8.83 -20.55
C LYS A 61 -34.98 8.50 -19.53
N LEU A 62 -35.05 7.24 -19.13
CA LEU A 62 -36.09 6.65 -18.26
C LEU A 62 -36.08 7.23 -16.83
N GLY A 63 -37.27 7.22 -16.22
CA GLY A 63 -37.50 7.62 -14.83
C GLY A 63 -37.26 6.51 -13.81
N THR A 64 -37.52 6.80 -12.53
CA THR A 64 -37.49 5.79 -11.46
C THR A 64 -38.61 4.75 -11.59
N PHE A 65 -39.78 5.15 -12.11
CA PHE A 65 -40.92 4.26 -12.29
C PHE A 65 -40.69 3.31 -13.48
N ASP A 66 -40.65 3.86 -14.70
CA ASP A 66 -40.60 3.13 -15.97
C ASP A 66 -39.31 2.30 -16.17
N GLY A 67 -38.20 2.73 -15.55
CA GLY A 67 -36.88 2.13 -15.75
C GLY A 67 -36.31 1.35 -14.56
N VAL A 68 -36.97 1.34 -13.40
CA VAL A 68 -36.52 0.56 -12.23
C VAL A 68 -37.66 -0.13 -11.53
N PHE A 69 -38.68 0.60 -11.05
CA PHE A 69 -39.78 0.03 -10.28
C PHE A 69 -40.59 -0.98 -11.10
N VAL A 70 -40.99 -0.63 -12.33
CA VAL A 70 -41.75 -1.54 -13.21
C VAL A 70 -40.91 -2.77 -13.60
N PRO A 71 -39.67 -2.64 -14.12
CA PRO A 71 -38.83 -3.79 -14.42
C PRO A 71 -38.53 -4.71 -13.24
N THR A 72 -38.24 -4.16 -12.05
CA THR A 72 -38.04 -4.98 -10.85
C THR A 72 -39.34 -5.64 -10.38
N SER A 73 -40.48 -4.94 -10.42
CA SER A 73 -41.76 -5.52 -9.96
C SER A 73 -42.24 -6.65 -10.88
N LEU A 74 -42.16 -6.49 -12.20
CA LEU A 74 -42.52 -7.53 -13.16
C LEU A 74 -41.59 -8.76 -13.09
N ASN A 75 -40.28 -8.55 -13.03
CA ASN A 75 -39.30 -9.64 -13.01
C ASN A 75 -39.20 -10.33 -11.63
N VAL A 76 -39.74 -9.71 -10.57
CA VAL A 76 -39.92 -10.36 -9.26
C VAL A 76 -41.27 -11.05 -9.15
N LEU A 77 -42.37 -10.50 -9.70
CA LEU A 77 -43.66 -11.20 -9.81
C LEU A 77 -43.64 -12.22 -10.97
N SER A 78 -42.88 -13.30 -10.78
CA SER A 78 -42.70 -14.38 -11.75
C SER A 78 -43.95 -15.28 -11.90
N ILE A 79 -44.08 -15.94 -13.05
CA ILE A 79 -45.09 -16.98 -13.34
C ILE A 79 -45.20 -18.07 -12.25
N LEU A 80 -44.12 -18.32 -11.51
CA LEU A 80 -44.10 -19.23 -10.36
C LEU A 80 -45.11 -18.87 -9.26
N MET A 81 -45.55 -17.60 -9.17
CA MET A 81 -46.66 -17.18 -8.30
C MET A 81 -47.96 -17.91 -8.66
N PHE A 82 -48.23 -18.11 -9.95
CA PHE A 82 -49.45 -18.75 -10.42
C PHE A 82 -49.30 -20.28 -10.45
N LEU A 83 -48.22 -20.78 -11.06
CA LEU A 83 -48.02 -22.21 -11.31
C LEU A 83 -47.52 -23.04 -10.11
N ARG A 84 -46.94 -22.41 -9.08
CA ARG A 84 -46.26 -23.15 -7.98
C ARG A 84 -46.63 -22.71 -6.56
N PHE A 85 -47.22 -21.53 -6.33
CA PHE A 85 -47.62 -21.15 -4.95
C PHE A 85 -48.72 -22.05 -4.39
N GLY A 86 -49.66 -22.54 -5.22
CA GLY A 86 -50.68 -23.51 -4.79
C GLY A 86 -50.05 -24.80 -4.25
N PHE A 87 -49.15 -25.41 -5.03
CA PHE A 87 -48.38 -26.59 -4.64
C PHE A 87 -47.53 -26.36 -3.37
N VAL A 88 -46.74 -25.27 -3.31
CA VAL A 88 -45.90 -24.94 -2.14
C VAL A 88 -46.76 -24.74 -0.89
N LEU A 89 -47.91 -24.07 -1.01
CA LEU A 89 -48.87 -23.89 0.08
C LEU A 89 -49.52 -25.21 0.52
N GLY A 90 -49.91 -26.08 -0.41
CA GLY A 90 -50.43 -27.42 -0.09
C GLY A 90 -49.42 -28.25 0.71
N GLN A 91 -48.14 -28.22 0.33
CA GLN A 91 -47.08 -28.96 1.03
C GLN A 91 -46.71 -28.32 2.39
N LEU A 92 -46.39 -27.04 2.43
CA LEU A 92 -45.82 -26.37 3.62
C LEU A 92 -46.86 -25.76 4.57
N GLY A 93 -48.08 -25.49 4.09
CA GLY A 93 -49.04 -24.69 4.83
C GLY A 93 -48.64 -23.22 4.98
N PHE A 94 -49.59 -22.40 5.42
CA PHE A 94 -49.47 -20.93 5.44
C PHE A 94 -48.23 -20.44 6.21
N ILE A 95 -47.99 -20.95 7.42
CA ILE A 95 -46.92 -20.44 8.30
C ILE A 95 -45.53 -20.68 7.68
N CYS A 96 -45.28 -21.89 7.16
CA CYS A 96 -43.97 -22.22 6.60
C CYS A 96 -43.74 -21.58 5.23
N THR A 97 -44.77 -21.45 4.38
CA THR A 97 -44.68 -20.69 3.12
C THR A 97 -44.39 -19.20 3.39
N LEU A 98 -45.06 -18.59 4.36
CA LEU A 98 -44.79 -17.20 4.77
C LEU A 98 -43.37 -17.06 5.36
N GLY A 99 -42.91 -18.03 6.16
CA GLY A 99 -41.56 -18.06 6.71
C GLY A 99 -40.46 -18.13 5.64
N LEU A 100 -40.63 -19.00 4.63
CA LEU A 100 -39.73 -19.04 3.46
C LEU A 100 -39.75 -17.74 2.65
N LEU A 101 -40.93 -17.15 2.47
CA LEU A 101 -41.08 -15.88 1.75
C LEU A 101 -40.33 -14.76 2.49
N VAL A 102 -40.49 -14.63 3.81
CA VAL A 102 -39.73 -13.67 4.63
C VAL A 102 -38.22 -13.91 4.55
N LEU A 103 -37.77 -15.17 4.58
CA LEU A 103 -36.35 -15.53 4.43
C LEU A 103 -35.78 -15.10 3.07
N SER A 104 -36.47 -15.43 1.97
CA SER A 104 -36.09 -15.00 0.61
C SER A 104 -36.03 -13.48 0.50
N TYR A 105 -37.06 -12.77 0.95
CA TYR A 105 -37.09 -11.30 0.90
C TYR A 105 -36.05 -10.65 1.81
N LEU A 106 -35.61 -11.27 2.90
CA LEU A 106 -34.48 -10.81 3.71
C LEU A 106 -33.15 -10.89 2.94
N ILE A 107 -32.89 -12.00 2.22
CA ILE A 107 -31.71 -12.15 1.34
C ILE A 107 -31.74 -11.08 0.23
N ASN A 108 -32.90 -10.88 -0.40
CA ASN A 108 -33.10 -9.90 -1.46
C ASN A 108 -32.93 -8.46 -0.95
N LEU A 109 -33.43 -8.15 0.25
CA LEU A 109 -33.27 -6.85 0.89
C LEU A 109 -31.80 -6.56 1.19
N LEU A 110 -31.09 -7.46 1.89
CA LEU A 110 -29.67 -7.30 2.23
C LEU A 110 -28.82 -7.08 0.97
N THR A 111 -29.08 -7.84 -0.09
CA THR A 111 -28.42 -7.68 -1.39
C THR A 111 -28.79 -6.36 -2.07
N THR A 112 -30.05 -5.93 -1.98
CA THR A 112 -30.50 -4.62 -2.50
C THR A 112 -29.85 -3.44 -1.77
N LEU A 113 -29.54 -3.56 -0.47
CA LEU A 113 -28.77 -2.54 0.26
C LEU A 113 -27.32 -2.44 -0.30
N SER A 114 -26.68 -3.57 -0.62
CA SER A 114 -25.36 -3.62 -1.25
C SER A 114 -25.36 -3.05 -2.68
N VAL A 115 -26.33 -3.41 -3.51
CA VAL A 115 -26.53 -2.84 -4.86
C VAL A 115 -26.84 -1.33 -4.79
N SER A 116 -27.56 -0.89 -3.75
CA SER A 116 -27.81 0.53 -3.48
C SER A 116 -26.55 1.28 -3.06
N ALA A 117 -25.65 0.65 -2.31
CA ALA A 117 -24.34 1.21 -1.97
C ALA A 117 -23.45 1.39 -3.20
N ILE A 118 -23.35 0.37 -4.06
CA ILE A 118 -22.57 0.43 -5.31
C ILE A 118 -23.15 1.48 -6.27
N SER A 119 -24.46 1.46 -6.51
CA SER A 119 -25.09 2.44 -7.42
C SER A 119 -25.06 3.88 -6.89
N THR A 120 -24.78 4.10 -5.60
CA THR A 120 -24.52 5.42 -5.00
C THR A 120 -23.04 5.75 -4.79
N ASN A 121 -22.13 4.91 -5.30
CA ASN A 121 -20.69 5.13 -5.28
C ASN A 121 -20.21 5.84 -6.56
N GLY A 122 -19.87 7.12 -6.44
CA GLY A 122 -19.35 7.93 -7.57
C GLY A 122 -20.35 8.14 -8.71
N THR A 123 -19.85 8.40 -9.92
CA THR A 123 -20.67 8.61 -11.12
C THR A 123 -20.92 7.30 -11.86
N VAL A 124 -22.10 6.68 -11.64
CA VAL A 124 -22.57 5.58 -12.49
C VAL A 124 -22.71 6.08 -13.93
N ARG A 125 -21.77 5.68 -14.80
CA ARG A 125 -21.89 5.81 -16.26
C ARG A 125 -22.67 4.61 -16.80
N GLY A 126 -23.31 4.78 -17.96
CA GLY A 126 -24.28 3.82 -18.47
C GLY A 126 -23.64 2.56 -19.08
N GLY A 127 -23.60 1.47 -18.30
CA GLY A 127 -23.11 0.15 -18.72
C GLY A 127 -23.77 -1.03 -18.00
N GLY A 128 -25.01 -0.84 -17.53
CA GLY A 128 -25.78 -1.87 -16.83
C GLY A 128 -25.27 -2.22 -15.43
N ALA A 129 -25.79 -3.32 -14.88
CA ALA A 129 -25.42 -3.81 -13.55
C ALA A 129 -23.92 -4.16 -13.46
N TYR A 130 -23.41 -4.89 -14.45
CA TYR A 130 -22.01 -5.29 -14.54
C TYR A 130 -21.03 -4.11 -14.46
N TYR A 131 -21.26 -3.00 -15.18
CA TYR A 131 -20.33 -1.86 -15.16
C TYR A 131 -20.25 -1.18 -13.78
N MET A 132 -21.36 -1.12 -13.04
CA MET A 132 -21.34 -0.60 -11.66
C MET A 132 -20.48 -1.48 -10.74
N ILE A 133 -20.52 -2.79 -10.96
CA ILE A 133 -19.78 -3.82 -10.22
C ILE A 133 -18.29 -3.76 -10.60
N SER A 134 -17.92 -3.92 -11.87
CA SER A 134 -16.51 -4.00 -12.32
C SER A 134 -15.71 -2.72 -12.06
N ARG A 135 -16.36 -1.56 -12.04
CA ARG A 135 -15.72 -0.27 -11.73
C ARG A 135 -15.59 0.02 -10.24
N SER A 136 -16.33 -0.70 -9.39
CA SER A 136 -16.19 -0.65 -7.93
C SER A 136 -15.25 -1.75 -7.40
N LEU A 137 -15.16 -2.88 -8.10
CA LEU A 137 -14.52 -4.11 -7.62
C LEU A 137 -13.36 -4.63 -8.47
N GLY A 138 -12.95 -3.89 -9.51
CA GLY A 138 -11.88 -4.30 -10.41
C GLY A 138 -12.32 -5.34 -11.46
N PRO A 139 -11.42 -5.67 -12.40
CA PRO A 139 -11.74 -6.55 -13.52
C PRO A 139 -12.00 -8.00 -13.10
N GLU A 140 -11.31 -8.50 -12.07
CA GLU A 140 -11.39 -9.88 -11.57
C GLU A 140 -12.81 -10.21 -11.07
N PHE A 141 -13.19 -9.63 -9.92
CA PHE A 141 -14.53 -9.78 -9.34
C PHE A 141 -15.63 -9.33 -10.31
N GLY A 142 -15.42 -8.22 -11.02
CA GLY A 142 -16.39 -7.70 -12.00
C GLY A 142 -16.69 -8.71 -13.11
N GLY A 143 -15.65 -9.24 -13.75
CA GLY A 143 -15.77 -10.21 -14.84
C GLY A 143 -16.39 -11.53 -14.39
N SER A 144 -15.93 -12.09 -13.27
CA SER A 144 -16.47 -13.36 -12.77
C SER A 144 -17.94 -13.24 -12.37
N ILE A 145 -18.34 -12.18 -11.65
CA ILE A 145 -19.74 -11.92 -11.28
C ILE A 145 -20.58 -11.70 -12.55
N GLY A 146 -20.05 -10.95 -13.52
CA GLY A 146 -20.71 -10.65 -14.78
C GLY A 146 -21.07 -11.90 -15.59
N ILE A 147 -20.16 -12.87 -15.69
CA ILE A 147 -20.38 -14.11 -16.44
C ILE A 147 -21.37 -15.05 -15.73
N VAL A 148 -21.31 -15.17 -14.40
CA VAL A 148 -22.31 -15.94 -13.63
C VAL A 148 -23.71 -15.31 -13.73
N PHE A 149 -23.80 -13.99 -13.63
CA PHE A 149 -25.06 -13.26 -13.79
C PHE A 149 -25.62 -13.32 -15.23
N PHE A 150 -24.74 -13.26 -16.24
CA PHE A 150 -25.10 -13.49 -17.65
C PHE A 150 -25.77 -14.86 -17.84
N LEU A 151 -25.13 -15.93 -17.34
CA LEU A 151 -25.68 -17.28 -17.42
C LEU A 151 -27.02 -17.39 -16.69
N GLY A 152 -27.11 -16.89 -15.45
CA GLY A 152 -28.37 -16.90 -14.67
C GLY A 152 -29.53 -16.20 -15.39
N GLN A 153 -29.27 -15.08 -16.09
CA GLN A 153 -30.28 -14.36 -16.87
C GLN A 153 -30.73 -15.13 -18.13
N VAL A 154 -29.82 -15.83 -18.81
CA VAL A 154 -30.15 -16.70 -19.95
C VAL A 154 -30.98 -17.90 -19.51
N PHE A 155 -30.57 -18.59 -18.43
CA PHE A 155 -31.34 -19.70 -17.87
C PHE A 155 -32.72 -19.25 -17.37
N ASN A 156 -32.83 -18.09 -16.70
CA ASN A 156 -34.11 -17.51 -16.30
C ASN A 156 -35.00 -17.22 -17.52
N SER A 157 -34.45 -16.69 -18.61
CA SER A 157 -35.21 -16.49 -19.85
C SER A 157 -35.72 -17.81 -20.44
N GLY A 158 -34.90 -18.86 -20.46
CA GLY A 158 -35.30 -20.19 -20.95
C GLY A 158 -36.40 -20.82 -20.09
N MET A 159 -36.28 -20.74 -18.76
CA MET A 159 -37.29 -21.23 -17.82
C MET A 159 -38.65 -20.56 -18.03
N ASN A 160 -38.70 -19.23 -18.21
CA ASN A 160 -39.96 -18.52 -18.46
C ASN A 160 -40.51 -18.80 -19.88
N ALA A 161 -39.64 -19.06 -20.87
CA ALA A 161 -40.04 -19.43 -22.24
C ALA A 161 -40.64 -20.85 -22.34
N ILE A 162 -40.27 -21.78 -21.46
CA ILE A 162 -40.96 -23.08 -21.33
C ILE A 162 -42.19 -22.92 -20.43
N GLY A 163 -42.07 -22.24 -19.29
CA GLY A 163 -43.14 -22.11 -18.29
C GLY A 163 -44.41 -21.40 -18.79
N ILE A 164 -44.31 -20.55 -19.82
CA ILE A 164 -45.46 -19.94 -20.49
C ILE A 164 -46.29 -20.92 -21.35
N VAL A 165 -45.73 -22.08 -21.71
CA VAL A 165 -46.44 -23.12 -22.47
C VAL A 165 -47.42 -23.90 -21.58
N GLU A 166 -47.10 -24.07 -20.29
CA GLU A 166 -47.94 -24.76 -19.30
C GLU A 166 -49.37 -24.16 -19.18
N PRO A 167 -49.58 -22.83 -19.03
CA PRO A 167 -50.91 -22.23 -19.05
C PRO A 167 -51.52 -22.13 -20.46
N LEU A 168 -50.73 -22.03 -21.53
CA LEU A 168 -51.26 -22.06 -22.90
C LEU A 168 -51.92 -23.42 -23.22
N LEU A 169 -51.31 -24.53 -22.80
CA LEU A 169 -51.86 -25.86 -23.01
C LEU A 169 -53.05 -26.18 -22.08
N TYR A 170 -53.07 -25.68 -20.84
CA TYR A 170 -54.26 -25.83 -19.97
C TYR A 170 -55.50 -25.13 -20.55
N ASN A 171 -55.31 -23.96 -21.17
CA ASN A 171 -56.39 -23.14 -21.71
C ASN A 171 -56.82 -23.54 -23.13
N PHE A 172 -55.87 -23.92 -23.97
CA PHE A 172 -56.09 -24.15 -25.41
C PHE A 172 -55.67 -25.55 -25.91
N GLY A 173 -55.18 -26.43 -25.05
CA GLY A 173 -54.72 -27.77 -25.43
C GLY A 173 -55.86 -28.71 -25.84
N ILE A 174 -55.62 -29.53 -26.84
CA ILE A 174 -56.47 -30.66 -27.22
C ILE A 174 -55.91 -31.89 -26.52
N SER A 175 -56.51 -32.29 -25.40
CA SER A 175 -56.20 -33.56 -24.73
C SER A 175 -56.75 -34.74 -25.52
N GLU A 176 -55.99 -35.84 -25.58
CA GLU A 176 -56.44 -37.11 -26.18
C GLU A 176 -57.44 -37.87 -25.30
N ASP A 177 -57.54 -37.50 -24.01
CA ASP A 177 -58.32 -38.21 -23.00
C ASP A 177 -59.76 -37.63 -22.88
N PRO A 178 -60.84 -38.41 -23.14
CA PRO A 178 -62.21 -37.89 -23.25
C PRO A 178 -62.79 -37.16 -22.03
N GLN A 179 -62.16 -37.25 -20.87
CA GLN A 179 -62.59 -36.58 -19.64
C GLN A 179 -61.98 -35.20 -19.45
N THR A 180 -60.86 -34.89 -20.12
CA THR A 180 -60.07 -33.67 -19.90
C THR A 180 -60.42 -32.59 -20.93
N LYS A 181 -61.36 -31.70 -20.59
CA LYS A 181 -61.74 -30.56 -21.47
C LYS A 181 -60.79 -29.38 -21.26
N ALA A 182 -60.40 -28.73 -22.36
CA ALA A 182 -59.66 -27.47 -22.33
C ALA A 182 -60.42 -26.38 -21.55
N ALA A 183 -59.72 -25.57 -20.75
CA ALA A 183 -60.37 -24.58 -19.88
C ALA A 183 -61.06 -23.42 -20.65
N LEU A 184 -60.68 -23.16 -21.91
CA LEU A 184 -61.39 -22.25 -22.80
C LEU A 184 -61.78 -22.89 -24.14
N ILE A 185 -60.81 -23.16 -25.02
CA ILE A 185 -61.06 -23.60 -26.41
C ILE A 185 -59.94 -24.53 -26.87
N GLY A 186 -60.21 -25.83 -27.02
CA GLY A 186 -59.22 -26.79 -27.54
C GLY A 186 -58.86 -26.51 -29.00
N LEU A 187 -57.62 -26.06 -29.23
CA LEU A 187 -57.09 -25.63 -30.53
C LEU A 187 -55.65 -26.10 -30.78
N LEU A 188 -54.84 -26.26 -29.73
CA LEU A 188 -53.41 -26.61 -29.81
C LEU A 188 -53.19 -28.11 -29.56
N PRO A 189 -52.53 -28.87 -30.46
CA PRO A 189 -52.11 -30.23 -30.15
C PRO A 189 -51.10 -30.25 -28.99
N VAL A 190 -51.25 -31.22 -28.09
CA VAL A 190 -50.35 -31.45 -26.95
C VAL A 190 -49.20 -32.37 -27.38
N GLY A 191 -48.01 -32.17 -26.81
CA GLY A 191 -46.87 -33.07 -27.01
C GLY A 191 -45.53 -32.35 -27.07
N HIS A 192 -44.46 -33.03 -26.68
CA HIS A 192 -43.14 -32.45 -26.44
C HIS A 192 -42.55 -31.63 -27.61
N TRP A 193 -42.72 -32.09 -28.86
CA TRP A 193 -42.27 -31.33 -30.03
C TRP A 193 -43.14 -30.09 -30.32
N HIS A 194 -44.44 -30.14 -30.01
CA HIS A 194 -45.32 -28.97 -30.10
C HIS A 194 -44.99 -27.95 -29.00
N GLU A 195 -44.77 -28.40 -27.76
CA GLU A 195 -44.30 -27.55 -26.65
C GLU A 195 -43.01 -26.80 -27.00
N PHE A 196 -42.01 -27.51 -27.55
CA PHE A 196 -40.76 -26.91 -28.01
C PHE A 196 -40.98 -25.87 -29.12
N VAL A 197 -41.87 -26.16 -30.09
CA VAL A 197 -42.24 -25.19 -31.14
C VAL A 197 -42.94 -23.96 -30.56
N TYR A 198 -43.86 -24.12 -29.61
CA TYR A 198 -44.54 -22.99 -28.96
C TYR A 198 -43.55 -22.11 -28.17
N ALA A 199 -42.68 -22.71 -27.36
CA ALA A 199 -41.62 -21.99 -26.66
C ALA A 199 -40.68 -21.24 -27.64
N THR A 200 -40.32 -21.87 -28.76
CA THR A 200 -39.47 -21.29 -29.81
C THR A 200 -40.15 -20.10 -30.50
N VAL A 201 -41.43 -20.20 -30.85
CA VAL A 201 -42.21 -19.12 -31.47
C VAL A 201 -42.35 -17.93 -30.50
N ILE A 202 -42.59 -18.19 -29.21
CA ILE A 202 -42.66 -17.14 -28.18
C ILE A 202 -41.29 -16.47 -28.00
N LEU A 203 -40.20 -17.23 -27.99
CA LEU A 203 -38.84 -16.69 -27.94
C LEU A 203 -38.52 -15.81 -29.17
N LEU A 204 -38.99 -16.21 -30.36
CA LEU A 204 -38.87 -15.45 -31.60
C LEU A 204 -39.62 -14.11 -31.52
N ILE A 205 -40.88 -14.12 -31.05
CA ILE A 205 -41.67 -12.90 -30.81
C ILE A 205 -40.95 -11.97 -29.81
N CYS A 206 -40.38 -12.53 -28.74
CA CYS A 206 -39.66 -11.74 -27.73
C CYS A 206 -38.38 -11.08 -28.28
N ILE A 207 -37.59 -11.75 -29.11
CA ILE A 207 -36.44 -11.08 -29.77
C ILE A 207 -36.90 -10.04 -30.80
N SER A 208 -37.97 -10.29 -31.55
CA SER A 208 -38.53 -9.28 -32.47
C SER A 208 -38.89 -7.98 -31.74
N ILE A 209 -39.50 -8.07 -30.56
CA ILE A 209 -39.80 -6.89 -29.72
C ILE A 209 -38.50 -6.24 -29.18
N ALA A 210 -37.54 -7.04 -28.72
CA ALA A 210 -36.27 -6.55 -28.19
C ALA A 210 -35.44 -5.78 -29.24
N LEU A 211 -35.47 -6.21 -30.51
CA LEU A 211 -34.73 -5.61 -31.63
C LEU A 211 -35.21 -4.18 -31.98
N VAL A 212 -36.46 -3.82 -31.69
CA VAL A 212 -36.99 -2.46 -31.94
C VAL A 212 -36.45 -1.43 -30.92
N GLY A 213 -35.91 -1.88 -29.78
CA GLY A 213 -35.10 -1.08 -28.86
C GLY A 213 -35.71 -0.77 -27.50
N SER A 214 -34.86 -0.26 -26.60
CA SER A 214 -35.13 -0.11 -25.16
C SER A 214 -36.39 0.70 -24.81
N GLN A 215 -36.74 1.71 -25.62
CA GLN A 215 -37.95 2.50 -25.41
C GLN A 215 -39.24 1.69 -25.66
N MET A 216 -39.24 0.76 -26.63
CA MET A 216 -40.40 -0.11 -26.84
C MET A 216 -40.51 -1.15 -25.73
N VAL A 217 -39.38 -1.72 -25.29
CA VAL A 217 -39.33 -2.63 -24.13
C VAL A 217 -39.89 -1.98 -22.86
N SER A 218 -39.55 -0.71 -22.58
CA SER A 218 -40.10 0.02 -21.43
C SER A 218 -41.60 0.35 -21.58
N ARG A 219 -42.07 0.73 -22.78
CA ARG A 219 -43.51 0.95 -23.03
C ARG A 219 -44.33 -0.33 -22.90
N ALA A 220 -43.85 -1.43 -23.48
CA ALA A 220 -44.46 -2.75 -23.34
C ALA A 220 -44.49 -3.17 -21.86
N GLY A 221 -43.37 -3.01 -21.14
CA GLY A 221 -43.29 -3.24 -19.70
C GLY A 221 -44.34 -2.46 -18.90
N ASN A 222 -44.55 -1.17 -19.17
CA ASN A 222 -45.59 -0.41 -18.49
C ASN A 222 -47.03 -0.95 -18.77
N ILE A 223 -47.31 -1.48 -19.96
CA ILE A 223 -48.61 -2.10 -20.28
C ILE A 223 -48.76 -3.45 -19.55
N LEU A 224 -47.74 -4.30 -19.66
CA LEU A 224 -47.68 -5.62 -19.02
C LEU A 224 -47.80 -5.49 -17.48
N PHE A 225 -47.16 -4.47 -16.87
CA PHE A 225 -47.29 -4.19 -15.45
C PHE A 225 -48.73 -3.97 -15.00
N TRP A 226 -49.54 -3.22 -15.74
CA TRP A 226 -50.94 -2.99 -15.36
C TRP A 226 -51.81 -4.24 -15.54
N ILE A 227 -51.54 -5.07 -16.56
CA ILE A 227 -52.20 -6.37 -16.75
C ILE A 227 -51.88 -7.30 -15.56
N LEU A 228 -50.61 -7.41 -15.16
CA LEU A 228 -50.20 -8.21 -14.02
C LEU A 228 -50.71 -7.66 -12.68
N ALA A 229 -50.68 -6.35 -12.48
CA ALA A 229 -51.20 -5.73 -11.25
C ALA A 229 -52.71 -5.99 -11.10
N LEU A 230 -53.48 -5.85 -12.20
CA LEU A 230 -54.90 -6.19 -12.23
C LEU A 230 -55.13 -7.68 -11.94
N SER A 231 -54.36 -8.57 -12.56
CA SER A 231 -54.42 -10.01 -12.34
C SER A 231 -54.13 -10.40 -10.89
N THR A 232 -53.01 -9.94 -10.33
CA THR A 232 -52.60 -10.19 -8.94
C THR A 232 -53.62 -9.67 -7.93
N VAL A 233 -54.24 -8.51 -8.18
CA VAL A 233 -55.29 -7.94 -7.30
C VAL A 233 -56.66 -8.63 -7.51
N SER A 234 -56.91 -9.22 -8.68
CA SER A 234 -58.14 -9.98 -8.93
C SER A 234 -58.26 -11.25 -8.09
N ILE A 235 -57.14 -11.84 -7.65
CA ILE A 235 -57.11 -13.07 -6.82
C ILE A 235 -57.81 -12.85 -5.46
N PRO A 236 -57.36 -11.92 -4.57
CA PRO A 236 -58.05 -11.69 -3.30
C PRO A 236 -59.48 -11.15 -3.49
N ILE A 237 -59.72 -10.31 -4.51
CA ILE A 237 -61.08 -9.84 -4.83
C ILE A 237 -61.99 -11.01 -5.22
N SER A 238 -61.50 -11.95 -6.02
CA SER A 238 -62.23 -13.18 -6.35
C SER A 238 -62.58 -14.00 -5.11
N THR A 239 -61.69 -14.07 -4.11
CA THR A 239 -61.99 -14.81 -2.86
C THR A 239 -63.09 -14.17 -2.00
N LEU A 240 -63.38 -12.88 -2.20
CA LEU A 240 -64.49 -12.17 -1.54
C LEU A 240 -65.83 -12.29 -2.30
N ILE A 241 -65.80 -12.57 -3.61
CA ILE A 241 -66.98 -12.51 -4.50
C ILE A 241 -67.47 -13.90 -4.94
N LYS A 242 -66.56 -14.84 -5.21
CA LYS A 242 -66.92 -16.17 -5.74
C LYS A 242 -67.57 -17.02 -4.65
N ARG A 243 -68.73 -17.60 -4.94
CA ARG A 243 -69.44 -18.53 -4.05
C ARG A 243 -68.71 -19.88 -3.95
N PRO A 244 -68.84 -20.63 -2.84
CA PRO A 244 -68.32 -21.99 -2.74
C PRO A 244 -68.89 -22.90 -3.82
N PHE A 245 -68.07 -23.82 -4.33
CA PHE A 245 -68.45 -24.83 -5.33
C PHE A 245 -67.59 -26.08 -5.19
N SER A 246 -68.05 -27.20 -5.76
CA SER A 246 -67.30 -28.45 -5.85
C SER A 246 -67.61 -29.10 -7.19
N GLN A 247 -66.66 -29.08 -8.11
CA GLN A 247 -66.83 -29.57 -9.48
C GLN A 247 -65.49 -30.12 -10.00
N ASP A 248 -65.52 -31.23 -10.73
CA ASP A 248 -64.40 -31.77 -11.50
C ASP A 248 -63.07 -31.85 -10.70
N ASN A 249 -63.11 -32.49 -9.51
CA ASN A 249 -62.03 -32.59 -8.51
C ASN A 249 -61.52 -31.27 -7.88
N VAL A 250 -62.08 -30.12 -8.26
CA VAL A 250 -61.80 -28.81 -7.67
C VAL A 250 -62.87 -28.46 -6.64
N ILE A 251 -62.45 -28.36 -5.38
CA ILE A 251 -63.30 -27.96 -4.24
C ILE A 251 -62.90 -26.54 -3.85
N TYR A 252 -63.88 -25.68 -3.61
CA TYR A 252 -63.68 -24.30 -3.20
C TYR A 252 -64.66 -23.92 -2.10
N THR A 253 -64.14 -23.54 -0.93
CA THR A 253 -64.97 -23.26 0.25
C THR A 253 -65.42 -21.81 0.37
N GLY A 254 -64.83 -20.90 -0.43
CA GLY A 254 -64.81 -19.48 -0.05
C GLY A 254 -64.03 -19.28 1.25
N ILE A 255 -64.02 -18.04 1.76
CA ILE A 255 -63.28 -17.68 2.98
C ILE A 255 -63.86 -18.46 4.18
N SER A 256 -63.11 -19.46 4.67
CA SER A 256 -63.48 -20.30 5.80
C SER A 256 -62.34 -20.42 6.80
N TRP A 257 -62.68 -20.30 8.08
CA TRP A 257 -61.75 -20.48 9.19
C TRP A 257 -61.27 -21.93 9.32
N GLU A 258 -62.11 -22.90 8.94
CA GLU A 258 -61.77 -24.32 8.97
C GLU A 258 -60.73 -24.66 7.89
N THR A 259 -60.94 -24.15 6.67
CA THR A 259 -59.98 -24.23 5.56
C THR A 259 -58.65 -23.60 5.94
N PHE A 260 -58.66 -22.39 6.51
CA PHE A 260 -57.44 -21.73 6.99
C PHE A 260 -56.71 -22.53 8.07
N LYS A 261 -57.44 -23.11 9.04
CA LYS A 261 -56.87 -23.94 10.10
C LYS A 261 -56.26 -25.25 9.56
N GLY A 262 -56.91 -25.89 8.58
CA GLY A 262 -56.38 -27.09 7.91
C GLY A 262 -55.13 -26.82 7.05
N ASN A 263 -55.02 -25.62 6.49
CA ASN A 263 -53.89 -25.16 5.71
C ASN A 263 -52.75 -24.54 6.55
N LEU A 264 -52.87 -24.46 7.89
CA LEU A 264 -51.97 -23.66 8.71
C LEU A 264 -50.54 -24.23 8.85
N PHE A 265 -50.42 -25.56 8.93
CA PHE A 265 -49.19 -26.30 9.23
C PHE A 265 -48.71 -27.18 8.05
N PRO A 266 -47.41 -27.55 7.97
CA PRO A 266 -46.88 -28.40 6.90
C PRO A 266 -47.38 -29.84 6.97
N HIS A 267 -47.63 -30.42 5.79
CA HIS A 267 -47.99 -31.81 5.60
C HIS A 267 -47.41 -32.28 4.26
N LEU A 268 -46.25 -32.92 4.32
CA LEU A 268 -45.47 -33.30 3.14
C LEU A 268 -46.00 -34.62 2.56
N THR A 269 -46.60 -34.58 1.38
CA THR A 269 -47.15 -35.74 0.65
C THR A 269 -46.16 -36.25 -0.41
N LYS A 270 -46.56 -37.29 -1.16
CA LYS A 270 -45.85 -37.75 -2.38
C LYS A 270 -46.79 -37.59 -3.56
N GLY A 271 -46.28 -37.17 -4.72
CA GLY A 271 -47.05 -37.24 -5.98
C GLY A 271 -48.29 -36.34 -6.03
N ALA A 272 -48.30 -35.22 -5.30
CA ALA A 272 -49.26 -34.15 -5.53
C ALA A 272 -49.00 -33.49 -6.90
N ALA A 273 -50.01 -32.87 -7.50
CA ALA A 273 -49.88 -32.05 -8.70
C ALA A 273 -48.77 -30.99 -8.53
N GLY A 274 -47.81 -30.96 -9.48
CA GLY A 274 -46.60 -30.15 -9.38
C GLY A 274 -45.39 -30.81 -8.66
N SER A 275 -45.59 -31.93 -7.95
CA SER A 275 -44.51 -32.79 -7.44
C SER A 275 -43.96 -33.66 -8.56
N ILE A 276 -42.64 -33.63 -8.75
CA ILE A 276 -41.95 -34.35 -9.82
C ILE A 276 -40.99 -35.42 -9.23
N MET A 277 -40.77 -35.39 -7.91
CA MET A 277 -40.02 -36.41 -7.20
C MET A 277 -40.89 -37.62 -6.83
N LYS A 278 -40.39 -38.85 -7.03
CA LYS A 278 -41.03 -40.09 -6.53
C LYS A 278 -40.91 -40.28 -4.99
N LYS A 279 -40.45 -39.25 -4.28
CA LYS A 279 -40.23 -39.22 -2.82
C LYS A 279 -41.21 -38.23 -2.18
N LYS A 280 -41.10 -38.00 -0.87
CA LYS A 280 -41.74 -36.83 -0.25
C LYS A 280 -40.85 -35.62 -0.53
N GLU A 281 -41.46 -34.49 -0.84
CA GLU A 281 -40.76 -33.21 -0.97
C GLU A 281 -40.18 -32.77 0.40
N THR A 282 -39.04 -32.08 0.38
CA THR A 282 -38.42 -31.48 1.58
C THR A 282 -38.66 -29.97 1.59
N PHE A 283 -38.60 -29.37 2.79
CA PHE A 283 -38.54 -27.91 2.96
C PHE A 283 -37.46 -27.23 2.09
N ASN A 284 -36.32 -27.91 1.93
CA ASN A 284 -35.19 -27.48 1.11
C ASN A 284 -35.53 -27.45 -0.39
N ASP A 285 -36.16 -28.50 -0.91
CA ASP A 285 -36.59 -28.61 -2.32
C ASP A 285 -37.61 -27.51 -2.65
N LEU A 286 -38.58 -27.31 -1.75
CA LEU A 286 -39.64 -26.31 -1.88
C LEU A 286 -39.11 -24.87 -1.75
N PHE A 287 -38.04 -24.64 -0.97
CA PHE A 287 -37.30 -23.38 -0.98
C PHE A 287 -36.55 -23.16 -2.30
N GLY A 288 -35.96 -24.22 -2.88
CA GLY A 288 -35.37 -24.18 -4.22
C GLY A 288 -36.37 -23.82 -5.33
N ILE A 289 -37.62 -24.28 -5.21
CA ILE A 289 -38.71 -23.92 -6.14
C ILE A 289 -39.21 -22.49 -5.90
N LEU A 290 -39.26 -22.01 -4.66
CA LEU A 290 -39.77 -20.67 -4.31
C LEU A 290 -38.76 -19.55 -4.56
N PHE A 291 -37.46 -19.77 -4.34
CA PHE A 291 -36.45 -18.71 -4.39
C PHE A 291 -36.35 -17.95 -5.73
N PRO A 292 -36.39 -18.60 -6.92
CA PRO A 292 -36.33 -17.91 -8.22
C PRO A 292 -37.45 -16.88 -8.37
N ALA A 293 -38.63 -17.18 -7.82
CA ALA A 293 -39.80 -16.30 -7.81
C ALA A 293 -39.61 -15.01 -7.00
N THR A 294 -38.43 -14.80 -6.40
CA THR A 294 -38.09 -13.58 -5.65
C THR A 294 -36.78 -12.91 -6.11
N ALA A 295 -35.93 -13.64 -6.83
CA ALA A 295 -34.55 -13.25 -7.12
C ALA A 295 -34.39 -12.13 -8.18
N GLY A 296 -35.48 -11.70 -8.82
CA GLY A 296 -35.48 -10.78 -9.97
C GLY A 296 -34.99 -9.34 -9.75
N ILE A 297 -34.41 -9.03 -8.58
CA ILE A 297 -34.06 -7.68 -8.12
C ILE A 297 -33.14 -6.89 -9.07
N PHE A 298 -32.27 -7.59 -9.82
CA PHE A 298 -31.30 -6.94 -10.70
C PHE A 298 -31.91 -6.31 -11.97
N ALA A 299 -33.16 -6.60 -12.34
CA ALA A 299 -33.78 -6.03 -13.56
C ALA A 299 -33.69 -4.49 -13.62
N GLY A 300 -34.10 -3.80 -12.56
CA GLY A 300 -34.01 -2.33 -12.45
C GLY A 300 -32.58 -1.78 -12.31
N ALA A 301 -31.58 -2.62 -12.00
CA ALA A 301 -30.16 -2.27 -12.03
C ALA A 301 -29.51 -2.57 -13.40
N GLY A 302 -30.06 -3.52 -14.16
CA GLY A 302 -29.64 -3.87 -15.52
C GLY A 302 -29.89 -2.74 -16.52
N MET A 303 -31.05 -2.07 -16.44
CA MET A 303 -31.38 -0.93 -17.31
C MET A 303 -30.68 0.39 -16.94
N SER A 304 -29.61 0.36 -16.12
CA SER A 304 -28.96 1.56 -15.57
C SER A 304 -28.32 2.49 -16.62
N SER A 305 -28.07 2.00 -17.85
CA SER A 305 -27.65 2.84 -18.98
C SER A 305 -28.73 3.83 -19.41
N GLU A 306 -29.99 3.42 -19.35
CA GLU A 306 -31.14 4.17 -19.84
C GLU A 306 -31.77 5.06 -18.78
N LEU A 307 -31.28 5.01 -17.53
CA LEU A 307 -31.76 5.84 -16.44
C LEU A 307 -31.23 7.27 -16.52
N ARG A 308 -32.11 8.25 -16.31
CA ARG A 308 -31.72 9.68 -16.25
C ARG A 308 -30.84 10.02 -15.04
N LYS A 309 -31.04 9.34 -13.89
CA LYS A 309 -30.32 9.55 -12.62
C LYS A 309 -30.14 8.22 -11.86
N PRO A 310 -29.30 7.28 -12.36
CA PRO A 310 -29.20 5.91 -11.85
C PRO A 310 -28.99 5.83 -10.33
N SER A 311 -28.07 6.62 -9.77
CA SER A 311 -27.74 6.61 -8.33
C SER A 311 -28.90 7.01 -7.40
N ARG A 312 -29.94 7.67 -7.92
CA ARG A 312 -31.17 7.98 -7.16
C ARG A 312 -32.34 7.09 -7.56
N SER A 313 -32.41 6.65 -8.81
CA SER A 313 -33.47 5.77 -9.31
C SER A 313 -33.32 4.34 -8.82
N ILE A 314 -32.11 3.76 -8.86
CA ILE A 314 -31.90 2.34 -8.53
C ILE A 314 -32.29 2.06 -7.07
N PRO A 315 -31.73 2.72 -6.03
CA PRO A 315 -32.07 2.41 -4.63
C PRO A 315 -33.55 2.63 -4.30
N LYS A 316 -34.23 3.57 -4.98
CA LYS A 316 -35.64 3.84 -4.72
C LYS A 316 -36.55 2.87 -5.45
N GLY A 317 -36.30 2.58 -6.72
CA GLY A 317 -37.15 1.70 -7.51
C GLY A 317 -37.09 0.24 -7.05
N THR A 318 -35.90 -0.26 -6.68
CA THR A 318 -35.76 -1.65 -6.20
C THR A 318 -36.38 -1.86 -4.83
N LEU A 319 -36.19 -0.93 -3.88
CA LEU A 319 -36.80 -1.05 -2.54
C LEU A 319 -38.32 -0.92 -2.57
N TRP A 320 -38.88 0.02 -3.35
CA TRP A 320 -40.34 0.10 -3.52
C TRP A 320 -40.90 -1.09 -4.30
N GLY A 321 -40.16 -1.62 -5.28
CA GLY A 321 -40.52 -2.84 -5.99
C GLY A 321 -40.61 -4.04 -5.05
N LEU A 322 -39.56 -4.31 -4.27
CA LEU A 322 -39.56 -5.39 -3.28
C LEU A 322 -40.68 -5.26 -2.24
N LEU A 323 -40.98 -4.05 -1.76
CA LEU A 323 -42.08 -3.83 -0.82
C LEU A 323 -43.45 -4.12 -1.46
N PHE A 324 -43.64 -3.70 -2.71
CA PHE A 324 -44.86 -4.00 -3.48
C PHE A 324 -45.03 -5.50 -3.72
N THR A 325 -44.00 -6.19 -4.22
CA THR A 325 -44.10 -7.62 -4.55
C THR A 325 -44.21 -8.51 -3.31
N PHE A 326 -43.55 -8.15 -2.19
CA PHE A 326 -43.75 -8.80 -0.90
C PHE A 326 -45.20 -8.71 -0.44
N SER A 327 -45.81 -7.53 -0.57
CA SER A 327 -47.20 -7.29 -0.20
C SER A 327 -48.16 -8.11 -1.07
N CYS A 328 -47.98 -8.07 -2.40
CA CYS A 328 -48.75 -8.84 -3.36
C CYS A 328 -48.71 -10.35 -3.09
N TYR A 329 -47.51 -10.94 -2.94
CA TYR A 329 -47.38 -12.37 -2.64
C TYR A 329 -47.99 -12.74 -1.30
N THR A 330 -47.84 -11.91 -0.27
CA THR A 330 -48.45 -12.15 1.05
C THR A 330 -49.98 -12.16 0.95
N MET A 331 -50.58 -11.25 0.16
CA MET A 331 -52.02 -11.22 -0.08
C MET A 331 -52.51 -12.46 -0.86
N VAL A 332 -51.81 -12.88 -1.92
CA VAL A 332 -52.16 -14.06 -2.72
C VAL A 332 -52.09 -15.34 -1.87
N VAL A 333 -50.98 -15.56 -1.16
CA VAL A 333 -50.79 -16.74 -0.29
C VAL A 333 -51.84 -16.77 0.83
N LEU A 334 -52.16 -15.63 1.44
CA LEU A 334 -53.22 -15.54 2.45
C LEU A 334 -54.59 -15.86 1.86
N SER A 335 -54.96 -15.27 0.72
CA SER A 335 -56.27 -15.50 0.10
C SER A 335 -56.48 -16.97 -0.26
N MET A 336 -55.48 -17.63 -0.87
CA MET A 336 -55.53 -19.06 -1.16
C MET A 336 -55.64 -19.91 0.11
N SER A 337 -54.89 -19.57 1.15
CA SER A 337 -54.90 -20.30 2.44
C SER A 337 -56.27 -20.31 3.11
N CYS A 338 -57.01 -19.21 3.00
CA CYS A 338 -58.35 -19.07 3.58
C CYS A 338 -59.47 -19.65 2.70
N SER A 339 -59.25 -19.85 1.40
CA SER A 339 -60.34 -20.12 0.44
C SER A 339 -60.32 -21.49 -0.24
N THR A 340 -59.15 -22.13 -0.33
CA THR A 340 -58.97 -23.39 -1.08
C THR A 340 -58.52 -24.52 -0.15
N PRO A 341 -59.25 -25.64 -0.07
CA PRO A 341 -58.88 -26.78 0.76
C PRO A 341 -57.66 -27.52 0.20
N ARG A 342 -56.99 -28.24 1.10
CA ARG A 342 -55.67 -28.85 0.84
C ARG A 342 -55.67 -29.90 -0.27
N GLU A 343 -56.77 -30.62 -0.45
CA GLU A 343 -56.95 -31.62 -1.51
C GLU A 343 -56.85 -30.98 -2.91
N THR A 344 -57.51 -29.84 -3.11
CA THR A 344 -57.41 -29.08 -4.38
C THR A 344 -56.01 -28.46 -4.57
N LEU A 345 -55.33 -28.06 -3.48
CA LEU A 345 -53.90 -27.67 -3.51
C LEU A 345 -52.94 -28.84 -3.79
N TYR A 346 -53.41 -30.09 -3.75
CA TYR A 346 -52.65 -31.29 -4.12
C TYR A 346 -53.07 -31.90 -5.47
N ASN A 347 -54.24 -31.57 -6.01
CA ASN A 347 -54.80 -32.23 -7.21
C ASN A 347 -54.71 -31.38 -8.48
N GLU A 348 -54.69 -30.05 -8.34
CA GLU A 348 -54.65 -29.10 -9.45
C GLU A 348 -53.33 -28.30 -9.39
N VAL A 349 -52.73 -28.01 -10.56
CA VAL A 349 -51.53 -27.17 -10.67
C VAL A 349 -51.93 -25.70 -10.84
N GLN A 350 -52.93 -25.42 -11.67
CA GLN A 350 -53.36 -24.05 -12.02
C GLN A 350 -54.50 -23.57 -11.11
N VAL A 351 -54.36 -23.85 -9.80
CA VAL A 351 -55.35 -23.53 -8.75
C VAL A 351 -55.75 -22.05 -8.78
N VAL A 352 -54.79 -21.16 -9.05
CA VAL A 352 -55.03 -19.71 -9.10
C VAL A 352 -55.99 -19.35 -10.23
N GLN A 353 -55.93 -20.03 -11.38
CA GLN A 353 -56.89 -19.83 -12.46
C GLN A 353 -58.21 -20.53 -12.15
N SER A 354 -58.24 -21.83 -11.84
CA SER A 354 -59.50 -22.58 -11.67
C SER A 354 -60.38 -22.01 -10.54
N VAL A 355 -59.75 -21.57 -9.44
CA VAL A 355 -60.44 -20.92 -8.32
C VAL A 355 -60.88 -19.48 -8.63
N SER A 356 -60.25 -18.76 -9.56
CA SER A 356 -60.62 -17.38 -9.89
C SER A 356 -62.02 -17.25 -10.52
N ALA A 357 -62.70 -16.14 -10.26
CA ALA A 357 -63.93 -15.72 -10.93
C ALA A 357 -63.66 -15.10 -12.31
N ALA A 358 -62.43 -14.68 -12.60
CA ALA A 358 -62.02 -14.01 -13.82
C ALA A 358 -60.82 -14.76 -14.46
N GLN A 359 -61.05 -16.00 -14.87
CA GLN A 359 -60.02 -16.92 -15.37
C GLN A 359 -59.15 -16.32 -16.49
N ILE A 360 -59.77 -15.60 -17.44
CA ILE A 360 -59.07 -14.90 -18.54
C ILE A 360 -58.09 -13.83 -18.02
N VAL A 361 -58.42 -13.15 -16.91
CA VAL A 361 -57.56 -12.11 -16.30
C VAL A 361 -56.36 -12.74 -15.57
N ILE A 362 -56.51 -13.97 -15.08
CA ILE A 362 -55.39 -14.76 -14.54
C ILE A 362 -54.42 -15.13 -15.67
N LEU A 363 -54.92 -15.77 -16.75
CA LEU A 363 -54.14 -16.13 -17.93
C LEU A 363 -53.40 -14.91 -18.55
N LEU A 364 -54.08 -13.78 -18.71
CA LEU A 364 -53.45 -12.54 -19.20
C LEU A 364 -52.33 -12.04 -18.27
N GLY A 365 -52.46 -12.24 -16.96
CA GLY A 365 -51.41 -11.96 -15.99
C GLY A 365 -50.21 -12.90 -16.13
N GLU A 366 -50.44 -14.21 -16.22
CA GLU A 366 -49.41 -15.24 -16.39
C GLU A 366 -48.57 -15.00 -17.64
N LEU A 367 -49.23 -14.86 -18.80
CA LEU A 367 -48.60 -14.52 -20.08
C LEU A 367 -47.78 -13.22 -19.96
N SER A 368 -48.32 -12.22 -19.27
CA SER A 368 -47.66 -10.93 -19.05
C SER A 368 -46.36 -11.05 -18.25
N THR A 369 -46.32 -11.86 -17.18
CA THR A 369 -45.11 -12.09 -16.38
C THR A 369 -43.98 -12.70 -17.21
N SER A 370 -44.30 -13.74 -17.98
CA SER A 370 -43.32 -14.53 -18.72
C SER A 370 -42.79 -13.77 -19.92
N LEU A 371 -43.65 -13.15 -20.73
CA LEU A 371 -43.22 -12.35 -21.89
C LEU A 371 -42.25 -11.23 -21.47
N PHE A 372 -42.54 -10.53 -20.36
CA PHE A 372 -41.61 -9.51 -19.86
C PHE A 372 -40.31 -10.09 -19.32
N SER A 373 -40.38 -11.20 -18.56
CA SER A 373 -39.21 -11.85 -17.97
C SER A 373 -38.25 -12.43 -19.03
N ILE A 374 -38.80 -12.94 -20.14
CA ILE A 374 -38.01 -13.37 -21.31
C ILE A 374 -37.30 -12.17 -21.94
N ILE A 375 -38.05 -11.10 -22.28
CA ILE A 375 -37.48 -9.90 -22.93
C ILE A 375 -36.38 -9.27 -22.07
N VAL A 376 -36.59 -9.09 -20.76
CA VAL A 376 -35.61 -8.50 -19.84
C VAL A 376 -34.46 -9.46 -19.50
N GLY A 377 -34.71 -10.77 -19.44
CA GLY A 377 -33.66 -11.79 -19.32
C GLY A 377 -32.67 -11.71 -20.47
N MET A 378 -33.17 -11.79 -21.71
CA MET A 378 -32.36 -11.71 -22.93
C MET A 378 -31.64 -10.36 -23.09
N VAL A 379 -32.36 -9.24 -23.01
CA VAL A 379 -31.77 -7.90 -23.19
C VAL A 379 -30.77 -7.59 -22.06
N GLY A 380 -31.07 -8.00 -20.83
CA GLY A 380 -30.17 -7.86 -19.70
C GLY A 380 -28.89 -8.68 -19.85
N ALA A 381 -28.99 -9.94 -20.31
CA ALA A 381 -27.84 -10.78 -20.61
C ALA A 381 -27.00 -10.18 -21.76
N ALA A 382 -27.64 -9.69 -22.83
CA ALA A 382 -26.96 -9.10 -23.97
C ALA A 382 -26.12 -7.87 -23.58
N TYR A 383 -26.67 -6.96 -22.77
CA TYR A 383 -25.92 -5.78 -22.29
C TYR A 383 -24.78 -6.14 -21.32
N VAL A 384 -24.95 -7.20 -20.51
CA VAL A 384 -23.86 -7.71 -19.65
C VAL A 384 -22.73 -8.29 -20.50
N LEU A 385 -23.05 -9.10 -21.52
CA LEU A 385 -22.06 -9.67 -22.44
C LEU A 385 -21.34 -8.58 -23.24
N GLU A 386 -22.06 -7.59 -23.77
CA GLU A 386 -21.48 -6.44 -24.48
C GLU A 386 -20.49 -5.68 -23.60
N ALA A 387 -20.85 -5.43 -22.33
CA ALA A 387 -20.00 -4.68 -21.41
C ALA A 387 -18.74 -5.47 -20.97
N ILE A 388 -18.85 -6.79 -20.77
CA ILE A 388 -17.68 -7.67 -20.50
C ILE A 388 -16.76 -7.71 -21.73
N ALA A 389 -17.33 -7.81 -22.93
CA ALA A 389 -16.59 -7.78 -24.19
C ALA A 389 -15.87 -6.44 -24.41
N LYS A 390 -16.53 -5.32 -24.06
CA LYS A 390 -15.99 -3.95 -24.17
C LYS A 390 -14.85 -3.67 -23.18
N ASP A 391 -14.90 -4.25 -21.98
CA ASP A 391 -13.78 -4.19 -21.03
C ASP A 391 -12.62 -5.13 -21.43
N CYS A 392 -12.81 -5.98 -22.45
CA CYS A 392 -11.85 -6.98 -22.94
C CYS A 392 -11.25 -7.82 -21.80
N ILE A 393 -12.12 -8.42 -20.97
CA ILE A 393 -11.68 -9.19 -19.80
C ILE A 393 -11.30 -10.62 -20.18
N VAL A 394 -12.08 -11.27 -21.05
CA VAL A 394 -11.89 -12.64 -21.53
C VAL A 394 -11.47 -12.62 -23.01
N PRO A 395 -10.45 -13.39 -23.43
CA PRO A 395 -10.04 -13.47 -24.83
C PRO A 395 -11.19 -14.01 -25.72
N GLY A 396 -11.20 -13.59 -26.99
CA GLY A 396 -12.22 -14.00 -27.98
C GLY A 396 -13.54 -13.22 -27.94
N LEU A 397 -13.99 -12.69 -26.79
CA LEU A 397 -15.28 -11.98 -26.69
C LEU A 397 -15.36 -10.65 -27.47
N ALA A 398 -14.25 -10.15 -28.04
CA ALA A 398 -14.18 -8.88 -28.75
C ALA A 398 -15.12 -8.73 -29.96
N ILE A 399 -15.71 -9.84 -30.45
CA ILE A 399 -16.73 -9.83 -31.51
C ILE A 399 -18.02 -9.14 -31.04
N PHE A 400 -18.41 -9.34 -29.78
CA PHE A 400 -19.72 -8.96 -29.24
C PHE A 400 -19.91 -7.46 -29.05
N TYR A 401 -18.87 -6.71 -28.66
CA TYR A 401 -18.96 -5.25 -28.55
C TYR A 401 -18.93 -4.53 -29.91
N ARG A 402 -18.33 -5.15 -30.94
CA ARG A 402 -18.17 -4.53 -32.27
C ARG A 402 -19.47 -4.47 -33.08
N LYS A 403 -20.45 -5.32 -32.76
CA LYS A 403 -21.78 -5.35 -33.36
C LYS A 403 -22.80 -5.64 -32.24
N PRO A 404 -23.44 -4.65 -31.60
CA PRO A 404 -24.27 -4.90 -30.41
C PRO A 404 -25.39 -5.92 -30.65
N LEU A 405 -25.92 -5.99 -31.88
CA LEU A 405 -26.91 -7.01 -32.28
C LEU A 405 -26.40 -8.45 -32.18
N THR A 406 -25.09 -8.72 -32.33
CA THR A 406 -24.57 -10.10 -32.18
C THR A 406 -24.56 -10.56 -30.74
N SER A 407 -24.45 -9.63 -29.76
CA SER A 407 -24.66 -9.96 -28.34
C SER A 407 -26.08 -10.47 -28.11
N LEU A 408 -27.10 -9.75 -28.61
CA LEU A 408 -28.50 -10.13 -28.46
C LEU A 408 -28.83 -11.45 -29.19
N LEU A 409 -28.39 -11.61 -30.44
CA LEU A 409 -28.58 -12.84 -31.21
C LEU A 409 -27.89 -14.05 -30.55
N PHE A 410 -26.71 -13.87 -29.95
CA PHE A 410 -26.04 -14.92 -29.19
C PHE A 410 -26.78 -15.28 -27.90
N THR A 411 -27.37 -14.30 -27.19
CA THR A 411 -28.22 -14.60 -26.02
C THR A 411 -29.50 -15.34 -26.40
N TRP A 412 -30.11 -15.00 -27.54
CA TRP A 412 -31.26 -15.74 -28.09
C TRP A 412 -30.88 -17.18 -28.42
N PHE A 413 -29.76 -17.39 -29.13
CA PHE A 413 -29.25 -18.72 -29.46
C PHE A 413 -28.94 -19.57 -28.22
N LEU A 414 -28.29 -18.98 -27.19
CA LEU A 414 -28.01 -19.69 -25.94
C LEU A 414 -29.28 -19.96 -25.12
N THR A 415 -30.29 -19.09 -25.21
CA THR A 415 -31.63 -19.33 -24.63
C THR A 415 -32.35 -20.45 -25.39
N GLN A 416 -32.26 -20.50 -26.71
CA GLN A 416 -32.82 -21.56 -27.55
C GLN A 416 -32.19 -22.93 -27.24
N ILE A 417 -30.90 -22.98 -26.90
CA ILE A 417 -30.25 -24.21 -26.38
C ILE A 417 -30.84 -24.61 -25.01
N CYS A 418 -31.20 -23.65 -24.16
CA CYS A 418 -31.82 -23.91 -22.86
C CYS A 418 -33.19 -24.60 -22.97
N LEU A 419 -33.93 -24.45 -24.07
CA LEU A 419 -35.23 -25.11 -24.28
C LEU A 419 -35.14 -26.66 -24.33
N PHE A 420 -33.95 -27.22 -24.54
CA PHE A 420 -33.71 -28.68 -24.52
C PHE A 420 -33.43 -29.26 -23.11
N SER A 421 -33.48 -28.46 -22.05
CA SER A 421 -33.13 -28.90 -20.68
C SER A 421 -34.35 -28.92 -19.75
N ASP A 422 -34.34 -29.82 -18.76
CA ASP A 422 -35.48 -29.98 -17.84
C ASP A 422 -35.73 -28.71 -17.03
N VAL A 423 -36.95 -28.17 -17.09
CA VAL A 423 -37.38 -26.94 -16.38
C VAL A 423 -36.93 -26.91 -14.92
N ASN A 424 -37.00 -28.05 -14.22
CA ASN A 424 -36.66 -28.16 -12.80
C ASN A 424 -35.13 -28.15 -12.56
N LYS A 425 -34.33 -28.73 -13.46
CA LYS A 425 -32.86 -28.63 -13.39
C LYS A 425 -32.41 -27.20 -13.70
N ILE A 426 -33.06 -26.55 -14.68
CA ILE A 426 -32.85 -25.12 -14.97
C ILE A 426 -33.21 -24.28 -13.73
N ALA A 427 -34.36 -24.51 -13.09
CA ALA A 427 -34.79 -23.78 -11.90
C ALA A 427 -33.80 -23.90 -10.74
N THR A 428 -33.30 -25.11 -10.43
CA THR A 428 -32.25 -25.29 -9.41
C THR A 428 -30.97 -24.54 -9.82
N PHE A 429 -30.53 -24.61 -11.08
CA PHE A 429 -29.35 -23.88 -11.54
C PHE A 429 -29.51 -22.35 -11.49
N ILE A 430 -30.73 -21.84 -11.71
CA ILE A 430 -31.09 -20.43 -11.51
C ILE A 430 -30.95 -20.04 -10.03
N THR A 431 -31.40 -20.86 -9.08
CA THR A 431 -31.17 -20.56 -7.64
C THR A 431 -29.69 -20.43 -7.32
N MET A 432 -28.86 -21.36 -7.80
CA MET A 432 -27.43 -21.38 -7.52
C MET A 432 -26.72 -20.18 -8.13
N THR A 433 -27.03 -19.82 -9.38
CA THR A 433 -26.42 -18.66 -10.04
C THR A 433 -26.85 -17.33 -9.44
N PHE A 434 -28.13 -17.15 -9.06
CA PHE A 434 -28.55 -15.94 -8.35
C PHE A 434 -28.03 -15.87 -6.91
N LEU A 435 -28.09 -16.96 -6.13
CA LEU A 435 -27.54 -17.00 -4.76
C LEU A 435 -26.04 -16.75 -4.76
N MET A 436 -25.28 -17.31 -5.71
CA MET A 436 -23.85 -17.04 -5.84
C MET A 436 -23.58 -15.58 -6.25
N THR A 437 -24.37 -15.02 -7.17
CA THR A 437 -24.30 -13.60 -7.54
C THR A 437 -24.55 -12.71 -6.31
N PHE A 438 -25.54 -13.04 -5.48
CA PHE A 438 -25.85 -12.31 -4.25
C PHE A 438 -24.73 -12.46 -3.20
N ALA A 439 -24.23 -13.67 -2.99
CA ALA A 439 -23.17 -13.98 -2.03
C ALA A 439 -21.88 -13.22 -2.35
N VAL A 440 -21.42 -13.31 -3.59
CA VAL A 440 -20.20 -12.61 -4.02
C VAL A 440 -20.41 -11.09 -4.04
N MET A 441 -21.58 -10.59 -4.46
CA MET A 441 -21.87 -9.15 -4.44
C MET A 441 -21.81 -8.57 -3.01
N ASN A 442 -22.42 -9.25 -2.04
CA ASN A 442 -22.42 -8.87 -0.64
C ASN A 442 -21.03 -8.98 0.00
N LEU A 443 -20.31 -10.08 -0.26
CA LEU A 443 -18.95 -10.31 0.22
C LEU A 443 -17.97 -9.26 -0.32
N ALA A 444 -18.08 -8.93 -1.60
CA ALA A 444 -17.25 -7.93 -2.24
C ALA A 444 -17.52 -6.52 -1.70
N CYS A 445 -18.78 -6.17 -1.42
CA CYS A 445 -19.11 -4.93 -0.70
C CYS A 445 -18.50 -4.89 0.72
N PHE A 446 -18.52 -6.00 1.45
CA PHE A 446 -17.88 -6.10 2.76
C PHE A 446 -16.35 -5.87 2.65
N PHE A 447 -15.69 -6.47 1.64
CA PHE A 447 -14.26 -6.28 1.42
C PHE A 447 -13.88 -4.83 1.06
N LEU A 448 -14.69 -4.10 0.29
CA LEU A 448 -14.43 -2.68 0.03
C LEU A 448 -14.50 -1.81 1.30
N VAL A 449 -15.47 -2.09 2.19
CA VAL A 449 -15.61 -1.35 3.46
C VAL A 449 -14.44 -1.64 4.41
N ILE A 450 -14.09 -2.91 4.64
CA ILE A 450 -13.01 -3.27 5.58
C ILE A 450 -11.63 -2.82 5.07
N SER A 451 -11.42 -2.82 3.75
CA SER A 451 -10.19 -2.32 3.11
C SER A 451 -10.05 -0.80 3.19
N SER A 452 -11.10 -0.07 3.60
CA SER A 452 -11.16 1.41 3.56
C SER A 452 -10.81 1.97 2.17
N ALA A 453 -11.27 1.30 1.11
CA ALA A 453 -10.89 1.59 -0.27
C ALA A 453 -11.21 3.08 -0.61
N PRO A 454 -10.23 3.93 -0.97
CA PRO A 454 -10.44 5.38 -1.07
C PRO A 454 -11.56 5.81 -2.05
N ASN A 455 -11.82 4.96 -3.05
CA ASN A 455 -12.80 5.11 -4.13
C ASN A 455 -14.18 4.54 -3.78
N PHE A 456 -14.36 3.91 -2.62
CA PHE A 456 -15.65 3.37 -2.17
C PHE A 456 -16.25 4.24 -1.05
N ARG A 457 -17.13 5.16 -1.44
CA ARG A 457 -17.82 6.11 -0.57
C ARG A 457 -19.32 6.09 -0.87
N PRO A 458 -20.02 4.99 -0.57
CA PRO A 458 -21.46 4.88 -0.81
C PRO A 458 -22.22 5.95 -0.03
N SER A 459 -23.06 6.73 -0.71
CA SER A 459 -23.89 7.77 -0.08
C SER A 459 -25.25 7.25 0.43
N PHE A 460 -25.52 5.95 0.24
CA PHE A 460 -26.74 5.29 0.69
C PHE A 460 -26.71 4.93 2.20
N LYS A 461 -27.60 5.55 2.98
CA LYS A 461 -27.59 5.54 4.45
C LYS A 461 -27.82 4.17 5.12
N TYR A 462 -28.52 3.24 4.47
CA TYR A 462 -28.94 1.98 5.10
C TYR A 462 -27.97 0.81 4.86
N PHE A 463 -26.77 1.08 4.32
CA PHE A 463 -25.74 0.08 4.09
C PHE A 463 -24.61 0.19 5.13
N GLY A 464 -24.07 -0.95 5.56
CA GLY A 464 -22.85 -1.01 6.34
C GLY A 464 -22.18 -2.39 6.31
N ARG A 465 -21.00 -2.50 6.93
CA ARG A 465 -20.22 -3.77 6.96
C ARG A 465 -21.04 -4.96 7.47
N TYR A 466 -21.93 -4.74 8.44
CA TYR A 466 -22.77 -5.78 9.03
C TYR A 466 -23.89 -6.26 8.10
N THR A 467 -24.54 -5.36 7.34
CA THR A 467 -25.55 -5.76 6.35
C THR A 467 -24.90 -6.52 5.19
N ALA A 468 -23.71 -6.10 4.77
CA ALA A 468 -22.94 -6.77 3.71
C ALA A 468 -22.52 -8.20 4.12
N ILE A 469 -21.87 -8.39 5.28
CA ILE A 469 -21.45 -9.74 5.70
C ILE A 469 -22.65 -10.64 6.06
N SER A 470 -23.71 -10.08 6.65
CA SER A 470 -24.95 -10.83 6.92
C SER A 470 -25.63 -11.27 5.63
N GLY A 471 -25.70 -10.41 4.62
CA GLY A 471 -26.20 -10.75 3.28
C GLY A 471 -25.41 -11.89 2.67
N ALA A 472 -24.08 -11.78 2.65
CA ALA A 472 -23.19 -12.81 2.09
C ALA A 472 -23.37 -14.17 2.78
N PHE A 473 -23.30 -14.18 4.11
CA PHE A 473 -23.48 -15.37 4.92
C PHE A 473 -24.83 -16.03 4.68
N LEU A 474 -25.92 -15.25 4.70
CA LEU A 474 -27.28 -15.78 4.54
C LEU A 474 -27.51 -16.36 3.13
N SER A 475 -26.98 -15.73 2.07
CA SER A 475 -27.04 -16.29 0.71
C SER A 475 -26.20 -17.56 0.55
N THR A 476 -25.01 -17.64 1.16
CA THR A 476 -24.18 -18.86 1.10
C THR A 476 -24.85 -20.01 1.86
N VAL A 477 -25.38 -19.76 3.06
CA VAL A 477 -26.15 -20.76 3.83
C VAL A 477 -27.38 -21.21 3.07
N ALA A 478 -28.16 -20.30 2.48
CA ALA A 478 -29.30 -20.62 1.64
C ALA A 478 -28.93 -21.53 0.46
N MET A 479 -27.78 -21.31 -0.18
CA MET A 479 -27.30 -22.10 -1.30
C MET A 479 -26.98 -23.55 -0.90
N PHE A 480 -26.29 -23.75 0.23
CA PHE A 480 -26.05 -25.08 0.81
C PHE A 480 -27.32 -25.75 1.36
N VAL A 481 -28.34 -24.98 1.75
CA VAL A 481 -29.66 -25.51 2.16
C VAL A 481 -30.43 -26.05 0.96
N VAL A 482 -30.44 -25.38 -0.20
CA VAL A 482 -31.12 -25.89 -1.41
C VAL A 482 -30.47 -27.18 -1.92
N ASP A 483 -29.18 -27.14 -2.28
CA ASP A 483 -28.39 -28.32 -2.66
C ASP A 483 -26.89 -28.04 -2.47
N GLY A 484 -26.30 -28.67 -1.46
CA GLY A 484 -24.87 -28.57 -1.17
C GLY A 484 -23.94 -29.09 -2.28
N ILE A 485 -24.40 -29.98 -3.17
CA ILE A 485 -23.60 -30.52 -4.26
C ILE A 485 -23.49 -29.47 -5.37
N SER A 486 -24.62 -28.98 -5.90
CA SER A 486 -24.64 -27.88 -6.89
C SER A 486 -24.00 -26.61 -6.33
N ALA A 487 -24.23 -26.27 -5.05
CA ALA A 487 -23.57 -25.13 -4.40
C ALA A 487 -22.03 -25.26 -4.45
N SER A 488 -21.50 -26.44 -4.13
CA SER A 488 -20.05 -26.70 -4.15
C SER A 488 -19.46 -26.60 -5.55
N ILE A 489 -20.18 -27.12 -6.57
CA ILE A 489 -19.77 -27.05 -7.98
C ILE A 489 -19.75 -25.59 -8.47
N VAL A 490 -20.78 -24.80 -8.15
CA VAL A 490 -20.88 -23.39 -8.57
C VAL A 490 -19.86 -22.51 -7.86
N ILE A 491 -19.55 -22.77 -6.58
CA ILE A 491 -18.44 -22.10 -5.87
C ILE A 491 -17.10 -22.42 -6.54
N LEU A 492 -16.82 -23.70 -6.82
CA LEU A 492 -15.58 -24.11 -7.47
C LEU A 492 -15.43 -23.49 -8.87
N ALA A 493 -16.48 -23.51 -9.68
CA ALA A 493 -16.51 -22.89 -11.00
C ALA A 493 -16.23 -21.38 -10.94
N MET A 494 -16.80 -20.67 -9.94
CA MET A 494 -16.55 -19.25 -9.71
C MET A 494 -15.10 -18.95 -9.30
N VAL A 495 -14.48 -19.80 -8.46
CA VAL A 495 -13.06 -19.66 -8.08
C VAL A 495 -12.15 -19.92 -9.28
N ILE A 496 -12.42 -20.93 -10.11
CA ILE A 496 -11.69 -21.20 -11.35
C ILE A 496 -11.83 -20.00 -12.31
N LEU A 497 -13.03 -19.45 -12.46
CA LEU A 497 -13.32 -18.29 -13.30
C LEU A 497 -12.60 -17.02 -12.81
N PHE A 498 -12.49 -16.83 -11.49
CA PHE A 498 -11.72 -15.74 -10.89
C PHE A 498 -10.22 -15.88 -11.19
N LEU A 499 -9.64 -17.06 -10.96
CA LEU A 499 -8.22 -17.33 -11.23
C LEU A 499 -7.88 -17.22 -12.72
N PHE A 500 -8.78 -17.71 -13.59
CA PHE A 500 -8.65 -17.55 -15.04
C PHE A 500 -8.61 -16.07 -15.44
N ILE A 501 -9.53 -15.25 -14.93
CA ILE A 501 -9.54 -13.81 -15.24
C ILE A 501 -8.31 -13.10 -14.66
N HIS A 502 -7.90 -13.42 -13.43
CA HIS A 502 -6.68 -12.87 -12.82
C HIS A 502 -5.41 -13.17 -13.65
N TYR A 503 -5.31 -14.37 -14.25
CA TYR A 503 -4.14 -14.75 -15.05
C TYR A 503 -4.17 -14.22 -16.49
N TYR A 504 -5.34 -14.20 -17.13
CA TYR A 504 -5.46 -13.85 -18.57
C TYR A 504 -5.83 -12.38 -18.85
N SER A 505 -6.32 -11.61 -17.87
CA SER A 505 -6.70 -10.21 -18.13
C SER A 505 -5.50 -9.26 -18.02
N PRO A 506 -5.23 -8.42 -19.04
CA PRO A 506 -4.14 -7.45 -18.96
C PRO A 506 -4.45 -6.34 -17.95
N PRO A 507 -3.44 -5.77 -17.26
CA PRO A 507 -3.65 -4.78 -16.20
C PRO A 507 -4.43 -3.56 -16.70
N LYS A 508 -5.55 -3.25 -16.02
CA LYS A 508 -6.51 -2.24 -16.46
C LYS A 508 -6.24 -0.89 -15.78
N PRO A 509 -6.38 0.26 -16.47
CA PRO A 509 -6.02 1.59 -15.93
C PRO A 509 -6.97 2.11 -14.82
N TRP A 510 -8.06 1.41 -14.51
CA TRP A 510 -8.89 1.68 -13.32
C TRP A 510 -8.43 0.94 -12.06
N GLY A 511 -7.40 0.09 -12.19
CA GLY A 511 -6.76 -0.63 -11.09
C GLY A 511 -7.59 -1.77 -10.51
N ASP A 512 -6.94 -2.52 -9.64
CA ASP A 512 -7.49 -3.69 -8.96
C ASP A 512 -7.78 -3.37 -7.50
N VAL A 513 -8.69 -4.12 -6.87
CA VAL A 513 -9.00 -3.94 -5.43
C VAL A 513 -7.79 -4.27 -4.55
N SER A 514 -6.97 -5.23 -4.98
CA SER A 514 -5.69 -5.57 -4.37
C SER A 514 -4.74 -4.36 -4.29
N GLN A 515 -4.60 -3.58 -5.36
CA GLN A 515 -3.76 -2.38 -5.37
C GLN A 515 -4.24 -1.31 -4.37
N ASN A 516 -5.55 -1.12 -4.25
CA ASN A 516 -6.14 -0.18 -3.28
C ASN A 516 -5.89 -0.62 -1.84
N LEU A 517 -6.02 -1.91 -1.55
CA LEU A 517 -5.69 -2.50 -0.24
C LEU A 517 -4.19 -2.35 0.09
N ILE A 518 -3.31 -2.65 -0.88
CA ILE A 518 -1.86 -2.48 -0.74
C ILE A 518 -1.51 -1.02 -0.44
N TYR A 519 -2.06 -0.06 -1.19
CA TYR A 519 -1.81 1.37 -0.95
C TYR A 519 -2.25 1.81 0.45
N HIS A 520 -3.45 1.42 0.87
CA HIS A 520 -3.95 1.73 2.23
C HIS A 520 -3.04 1.13 3.31
N GLN A 521 -2.62 -0.13 3.15
CA GLN A 521 -1.79 -0.82 4.13
C GLN A 521 -0.36 -0.24 4.18
N VAL A 522 0.26 0.04 3.03
CA VAL A 522 1.58 0.70 2.94
C VAL A 522 1.53 2.08 3.58
N ARG A 523 0.52 2.91 3.26
CA ARG A 523 0.33 4.22 3.90
C ARG A 523 0.18 4.09 5.42
N LYS A 524 -0.61 3.13 5.90
CA LYS A 524 -0.82 2.88 7.34
C LYS A 524 0.44 2.41 8.06
N TYR A 525 1.29 1.61 7.39
CA TYR A 525 2.59 1.21 7.94
C TYR A 525 3.60 2.37 7.94
N LEU A 526 3.70 3.16 6.86
CA LEU A 526 4.58 4.33 6.81
C LEU A 526 4.22 5.39 7.87
N LEU A 527 2.93 5.59 8.16
CA LEU A 527 2.47 6.47 9.24
C LEU A 527 2.72 5.91 10.66
N ARG A 528 3.00 4.61 10.80
CA ARG A 528 3.36 3.97 12.08
C ARG A 528 4.88 3.85 12.26
N LEU A 529 5.65 3.99 11.19
CA LEU A 529 7.10 3.84 11.17
C LEU A 529 7.79 5.13 11.66
N LYS A 530 8.52 5.03 12.78
CA LYS A 530 9.44 6.06 13.29
C LYS A 530 10.88 5.58 13.11
N GLN A 531 11.80 6.46 12.74
CA GLN A 531 13.23 6.12 12.55
C GLN A 531 14.05 6.26 13.85
N ASP A 532 13.50 6.95 14.85
CA ASP A 532 14.15 7.41 16.09
C ASP A 532 14.71 6.29 17.01
N ASN A 533 14.51 5.02 16.66
CA ASN A 533 14.93 3.86 17.45
C ASN A 533 16.22 3.22 16.93
N ILE A 534 17.36 3.67 17.46
CA ILE A 534 18.73 3.21 17.12
C ILE A 534 18.82 1.67 17.08
N LYS A 535 18.14 0.97 18.01
CA LYS A 535 18.07 -0.51 18.13
C LYS A 535 17.69 -1.27 16.84
N TYR A 536 17.07 -0.61 15.86
CA TYR A 536 16.67 -1.22 14.58
C TYR A 536 17.36 -0.60 13.36
N TRP A 537 18.51 0.07 13.54
CA TRP A 537 19.29 0.62 12.44
C TRP A 537 19.64 -0.44 11.39
N ARG A 538 19.54 -0.06 10.12
CA ARG A 538 19.92 -0.86 8.94
C ARG A 538 20.47 0.09 7.86
N PRO A 539 21.35 -0.36 6.96
CA PRO A 539 21.77 0.45 5.82
C PRO A 539 20.59 0.76 4.89
N GLN A 540 20.26 2.04 4.77
CA GLN A 540 19.23 2.60 3.90
C GLN A 540 19.97 3.45 2.84
N ILE A 541 20.34 2.83 1.72
CA ILE A 541 21.35 3.37 0.80
C ILE A 541 20.70 4.29 -0.25
N LEU A 542 21.22 5.50 -0.40
CA LEU A 542 21.08 6.31 -1.62
C LEU A 542 22.39 6.19 -2.40
N LEU A 543 22.39 5.51 -3.55
CA LEU A 543 23.55 5.49 -4.46
C LEU A 543 23.33 6.54 -5.55
N LEU A 544 24.22 7.52 -5.62
CA LEU A 544 24.24 8.51 -6.69
C LEU A 544 25.07 7.95 -7.87
N VAL A 545 24.48 7.94 -9.07
CA VAL A 545 25.10 7.34 -10.27
C VAL A 545 25.13 8.33 -11.43
N ASP A 546 26.32 8.48 -12.01
CA ASP A 546 26.61 9.15 -13.27
C ASP A 546 26.07 8.33 -14.46
N ASN A 547 26.61 7.13 -14.66
CA ASN A 547 26.37 6.26 -15.80
C ASN A 547 26.24 4.79 -15.34
N PRO A 548 25.15 4.08 -15.72
CA PRO A 548 24.99 2.67 -15.37
C PRO A 548 26.11 1.74 -15.86
N ARG A 549 26.86 2.12 -16.91
CA ARG A 549 27.97 1.32 -17.47
C ARG A 549 29.21 1.34 -16.59
N THR A 550 29.63 2.52 -16.12
CA THR A 550 30.79 2.68 -15.22
C THR A 550 30.50 2.12 -13.83
N SER A 551 29.25 2.29 -13.35
CA SER A 551 28.83 1.96 -11.99
C SER A 551 28.11 0.61 -11.84
N TRP A 552 28.08 -0.26 -12.86
CA TRP A 552 27.31 -1.53 -12.85
C TRP A 552 27.62 -2.43 -11.62
N ASN A 553 28.91 -2.63 -11.32
CA ASN A 553 29.34 -3.44 -10.18
C ASN A 553 29.00 -2.78 -8.84
N LEU A 554 29.09 -1.44 -8.75
CA LEU A 554 28.70 -0.68 -7.56
C LEU A 554 27.18 -0.74 -7.31
N ILE A 555 26.37 -0.70 -8.37
CA ILE A 555 24.91 -0.85 -8.31
C ILE A 555 24.50 -2.22 -7.75
N ARG A 556 25.17 -3.30 -8.20
CA ARG A 556 24.94 -4.67 -7.70
C ARG A 556 25.50 -4.85 -6.29
N PHE A 557 26.66 -4.28 -5.98
CA PHE A 557 27.27 -4.30 -4.65
C PHE A 557 26.37 -3.66 -3.58
N CYS A 558 25.83 -2.46 -3.82
CA CYS A 558 24.94 -1.79 -2.88
C CYS A 558 23.62 -2.57 -2.66
N ASN A 559 23.13 -3.29 -3.68
CA ASN A 559 21.98 -4.19 -3.52
C ASN A 559 22.27 -5.40 -2.60
N ASN A 560 23.51 -5.84 -2.49
CA ASN A 560 23.94 -6.84 -1.51
C ASN A 560 24.13 -6.19 -0.12
N LEU A 561 24.91 -5.12 -0.03
CA LEU A 561 25.24 -4.42 1.23
C LEU A 561 24.01 -3.99 2.03
N LYS A 562 22.91 -3.60 1.37
CA LYS A 562 21.68 -3.18 2.06
C LYS A 562 20.99 -4.28 2.90
N LYS A 563 21.30 -5.57 2.71
CA LYS A 563 20.70 -6.73 3.41
C LYS A 563 19.16 -6.64 3.57
N GLY A 564 18.47 -6.26 2.49
CA GLY A 564 17.00 -6.10 2.46
C GLY A 564 16.45 -4.72 2.86
N GLY A 565 17.30 -3.79 3.32
CA GLY A 565 16.96 -2.40 3.62
C GLY A 565 16.51 -1.58 2.40
N LEU A 566 16.21 -0.30 2.64
CA LEU A 566 15.89 0.67 1.59
C LEU A 566 17.09 0.84 0.66
N TYR A 567 16.82 0.99 -0.63
CA TYR A 567 17.83 1.33 -1.62
C TYR A 567 17.21 2.20 -2.71
N ILE A 568 17.86 3.31 -3.00
CA ILE A 568 17.45 4.32 -3.97
C ILE A 568 18.62 4.51 -4.94
N LEU A 569 18.36 4.36 -6.23
CA LEU A 569 19.23 4.86 -7.28
C LEU A 569 18.88 6.32 -7.54
N GLY A 570 19.82 7.21 -7.21
CA GLY A 570 19.76 8.63 -7.51
C GLY A 570 20.50 8.93 -8.82
N HIS A 571 19.85 9.65 -9.72
CA HIS A 571 20.48 10.26 -10.90
C HIS A 571 20.05 11.72 -11.00
N VAL A 572 20.85 12.59 -11.65
CA VAL A 572 20.58 14.02 -11.75
C VAL A 572 20.85 14.51 -13.16
N THR A 573 19.85 15.15 -13.77
CA THR A 573 19.99 15.88 -15.04
C THR A 573 20.34 17.34 -14.81
N VAL A 574 21.26 17.88 -15.63
CA VAL A 574 21.58 19.31 -15.60
C VAL A 574 20.74 20.03 -16.66
N SER A 575 19.91 20.96 -16.19
CA SER A 575 18.81 21.55 -16.97
C SER A 575 18.59 23.01 -16.56
N THR A 576 18.68 23.91 -17.54
CA THR A 576 18.41 25.35 -17.40
C THR A 576 16.95 25.70 -17.67
N ASP A 577 16.31 25.07 -18.67
CA ASP A 577 14.86 25.07 -18.84
C ASP A 577 14.28 23.64 -18.70
N PHE A 578 13.42 23.50 -17.70
CA PHE A 578 12.69 22.28 -17.39
C PHE A 578 11.60 21.94 -18.41
N GLN A 579 11.01 22.94 -19.10
CA GLN A 579 9.85 22.71 -19.98
C GLN A 579 10.23 21.92 -21.24
N GLU A 580 11.29 22.33 -21.93
CA GLU A 580 11.80 21.62 -23.11
C GLU A 580 12.28 20.21 -22.75
N GLN A 581 13.01 20.08 -21.64
CA GLN A 581 13.69 18.84 -21.24
C GLN A 581 12.79 17.87 -20.47
N PHE A 582 11.55 18.23 -20.12
CA PHE A 582 10.60 17.34 -19.43
C PHE A 582 10.34 16.03 -20.18
N ASN A 583 10.37 16.05 -21.51
CA ASN A 583 10.22 14.84 -22.32
C ASN A 583 11.42 13.88 -22.16
N GLU A 584 12.63 14.40 -22.04
CA GLU A 584 13.85 13.60 -21.83
C GLU A 584 13.93 13.09 -20.38
N LEU A 585 13.56 13.90 -19.39
CA LEU A 585 13.36 13.44 -18.00
C LEU A 585 12.39 12.24 -17.95
N LYS A 586 11.30 12.32 -18.73
CA LYS A 586 10.31 11.23 -18.87
C LYS A 586 10.85 10.04 -19.69
N LYS A 587 11.86 10.22 -20.55
CA LYS A 587 12.58 9.13 -21.24
C LYS A 587 13.53 8.43 -20.27
N GLN A 588 14.46 9.17 -19.67
CA GLN A 588 15.40 8.68 -18.65
C GLN A 588 14.69 7.96 -17.51
N LYS A 589 13.60 8.51 -16.94
CA LYS A 589 12.86 7.84 -15.86
C LYS A 589 12.34 6.45 -16.26
N ARG A 590 11.98 6.24 -17.53
CA ARG A 590 11.62 4.91 -18.06
C ARG A 590 12.85 4.04 -18.32
N ALA A 591 13.97 4.60 -18.80
CA ALA A 591 15.23 3.89 -18.99
C ALA A 591 15.81 3.36 -17.67
N TRP A 592 15.93 4.20 -16.64
CA TRP A 592 16.44 3.81 -15.31
C TRP A 592 15.54 2.77 -14.61
N MET A 593 14.21 2.84 -14.78
CA MET A 593 13.32 1.77 -14.29
C MET A 593 13.56 0.44 -15.03
N LYS A 594 13.75 0.44 -16.36
CA LYS A 594 14.14 -0.77 -17.10
C LYS A 594 15.49 -1.33 -16.61
N ILE A 595 16.46 -0.47 -16.28
CA ILE A 595 17.77 -0.91 -15.77
C ILE A 595 17.67 -1.57 -14.39
N ARG A 596 16.85 -1.02 -13.46
CA ARG A 596 16.52 -1.68 -12.19
C ARG A 596 15.99 -3.11 -12.43
N ASP A 597 15.06 -3.24 -13.37
CA ASP A 597 14.40 -4.51 -13.66
C ASP A 597 15.35 -5.51 -14.33
N MET A 598 16.17 -5.05 -15.29
CA MET A 598 17.21 -5.85 -15.95
C MET A 598 18.33 -6.30 -14.98
N ALA A 599 18.72 -5.46 -14.02
CA ALA A 599 19.69 -5.79 -12.99
C ALA A 599 19.11 -6.64 -11.84
N ASN A 600 17.79 -6.88 -11.82
CA ASN A 600 17.06 -7.62 -10.79
C ASN A 600 17.33 -7.12 -9.35
N ILE A 601 17.43 -5.79 -9.19
CA ILE A 601 17.73 -5.12 -7.92
C ILE A 601 16.46 -4.58 -7.27
N LYS A 602 16.37 -4.69 -5.93
CA LYS A 602 15.22 -4.20 -5.15
C LYS A 602 15.44 -2.74 -4.76
N ALA A 603 15.45 -1.85 -5.75
CA ALA A 603 15.70 -0.42 -5.61
C ALA A 603 14.49 0.44 -6.02
N PHE A 604 14.36 1.63 -5.44
CA PHE A 604 13.58 2.72 -6.03
C PHE A 604 14.47 3.55 -6.97
N VAL A 605 13.88 4.23 -7.94
CA VAL A 605 14.59 5.11 -8.88
C VAL A 605 14.10 6.53 -8.65
N GLN A 606 15.02 7.42 -8.27
CA GLN A 606 14.78 8.84 -8.06
C GLN A 606 15.67 9.63 -9.02
N ILE A 607 15.06 10.41 -9.91
CA ILE A 607 15.79 11.32 -10.80
C ILE A 607 15.47 12.74 -10.36
N GLY A 608 16.52 13.49 -10.02
CA GLY A 608 16.47 14.92 -9.81
C GLY A 608 16.84 15.69 -11.07
N THR A 609 16.54 16.98 -11.07
CA THR A 609 16.88 17.91 -12.15
C THR A 609 17.28 19.22 -11.50
N GLY A 610 18.24 19.94 -12.08
CA GLY A 610 18.68 21.23 -11.54
C GLY A 610 19.54 22.06 -12.49
N PRO A 611 19.67 23.38 -12.24
CA PRO A 611 20.56 24.24 -13.01
C PRO A 611 22.04 23.94 -12.75
N THR A 612 22.35 23.30 -11.61
CA THR A 612 23.67 22.74 -11.29
C THR A 612 23.54 21.36 -10.69
N LEU A 613 24.58 20.53 -10.87
CA LEU A 613 24.63 19.16 -10.36
C LEU A 613 24.45 19.10 -8.83
N ALA A 614 25.16 19.95 -8.08
CA ALA A 614 25.05 20.02 -6.62
C ALA A 614 23.62 20.35 -6.16
N TRP A 615 22.94 21.33 -6.80
CA TRP A 615 21.54 21.65 -6.49
C TRP A 615 20.60 20.47 -6.78
N GLY A 616 20.81 19.78 -7.90
CA GLY A 616 20.07 18.56 -8.22
C GLY A 616 20.30 17.43 -7.20
N ILE A 617 21.53 17.25 -6.71
CA ILE A 617 21.88 16.23 -5.70
C ILE A 617 21.28 16.59 -4.32
N ARG A 618 21.33 17.85 -3.88
CA ARG A 618 20.62 18.33 -2.68
C ARG A 618 19.13 17.97 -2.76
N ASN A 619 18.50 18.18 -3.91
CA ASN A 619 17.09 17.83 -4.14
C ASN A 619 16.83 16.31 -4.21
N VAL A 620 17.75 15.51 -4.76
CA VAL A 620 17.64 14.03 -4.70
C VAL A 620 17.75 13.54 -3.27
N PHE A 621 18.67 14.08 -2.46
CA PHE A 621 18.84 13.70 -1.05
C PHE A 621 17.61 14.10 -0.21
N LEU A 622 17.25 15.39 -0.20
CA LEU A 622 16.13 15.91 0.59
C LEU A 622 14.77 15.36 0.12
N GLY A 623 14.62 15.07 -1.17
CA GLY A 623 13.44 14.46 -1.77
C GLY A 623 13.41 12.93 -1.75
N SER A 624 14.41 12.25 -1.17
CA SER A 624 14.47 10.78 -1.12
C SER A 624 13.74 10.21 0.09
N GLY A 625 12.83 9.28 -0.18
CA GLY A 625 12.07 8.56 0.84
C GLY A 625 10.71 9.17 1.17
N LEU A 626 10.01 8.58 2.15
CA LEU A 626 8.67 9.02 2.56
C LEU A 626 8.41 8.67 4.04
N GLY A 627 8.06 9.67 4.85
CA GLY A 627 7.86 9.48 6.29
C GLY A 627 9.12 8.92 6.97
N GLY A 628 8.97 7.90 7.81
CA GLY A 628 10.07 7.16 8.44
C GLY A 628 10.80 6.16 7.53
N MET A 629 10.74 6.31 6.20
CA MET A 629 11.47 5.49 5.25
C MET A 629 12.32 6.37 4.32
N LYS A 630 13.47 6.81 4.84
CA LYS A 630 14.46 7.68 4.16
C LYS A 630 15.82 6.96 4.03
N PRO A 631 16.72 7.41 3.13
CA PRO A 631 18.10 6.95 3.17
C PRO A 631 18.82 7.46 4.44
N ASN A 632 19.87 6.75 4.86
CA ASN A 632 20.76 7.12 5.96
C ASN A 632 22.26 7.01 5.60
N ILE A 633 22.61 6.39 4.46
CA ILE A 633 23.96 6.39 3.87
C ILE A 633 23.85 6.86 2.43
N THR A 634 24.66 7.84 2.04
CA THR A 634 24.81 8.28 0.64
C THR A 634 26.12 7.73 0.07
N VAL A 635 26.02 6.97 -1.01
CA VAL A 635 27.16 6.37 -1.72
C VAL A 635 27.46 7.17 -3.00
N LEU A 636 28.72 7.51 -3.19
CA LEU A 636 29.28 8.23 -4.33
C LEU A 636 30.37 7.39 -5.02
N GLY A 637 30.58 7.60 -6.32
CA GLY A 637 31.81 7.18 -6.99
C GLY A 637 32.98 8.11 -6.65
N PHE A 638 34.20 7.55 -6.55
CA PHE A 638 35.43 8.33 -6.49
C PHE A 638 35.66 9.12 -7.79
N PHE A 639 36.32 10.28 -7.69
CA PHE A 639 36.58 11.16 -8.82
C PHE A 639 37.62 10.58 -9.80
N ASP A 640 37.37 10.68 -11.11
CA ASP A 640 38.22 10.08 -12.14
C ASP A 640 39.37 11.02 -12.58
N LEU A 641 40.39 11.15 -11.71
CA LEU A 641 41.56 12.02 -11.93
C LEU A 641 42.30 11.74 -13.25
N GLN A 642 42.30 10.49 -13.73
CA GLN A 642 42.99 10.13 -14.99
C GLN A 642 42.40 10.91 -16.18
N HIS A 643 41.08 11.08 -16.21
CA HIS A 643 40.43 11.89 -17.24
C HIS A 643 40.79 13.38 -17.12
N TYR A 644 40.80 13.90 -15.91
CA TYR A 644 41.11 15.31 -15.64
C TYR A 644 42.49 15.71 -16.16
N TYR A 645 43.53 14.90 -15.90
CA TYR A 645 44.87 15.17 -16.45
C TYR A 645 44.95 15.01 -17.97
N HIS A 646 44.18 14.09 -18.58
CA HIS A 646 44.12 13.96 -20.04
C HIS A 646 43.48 15.19 -20.71
N GLU A 647 42.40 15.74 -20.15
CA GLU A 647 41.78 16.99 -20.64
C GLU A 647 42.76 18.18 -20.53
N HIS A 648 43.46 18.33 -19.40
CA HIS A 648 44.35 19.46 -19.17
C HIS A 648 45.70 19.36 -19.93
N SER A 649 46.20 18.15 -20.18
CA SER A 649 47.44 17.94 -20.95
C SER A 649 47.28 18.17 -22.45
N GLN A 650 46.09 17.92 -23.02
CA GLN A 650 45.81 18.28 -24.42
C GLN A 650 45.67 19.79 -24.63
N GLY A 651 45.24 20.55 -23.61
CA GLY A 651 45.05 22.01 -23.69
C GLY A 651 46.31 22.86 -23.89
N VAL A 652 47.52 22.26 -23.82
CA VAL A 652 48.80 22.99 -23.91
C VAL A 652 49.41 22.98 -25.33
N ASN A 653 49.05 22.00 -26.18
CA ASN A 653 49.54 21.89 -27.55
C ASN A 653 48.43 22.25 -28.55
N GLY A 654 48.46 23.49 -29.06
CA GLY A 654 47.42 24.01 -29.95
C GLY A 654 47.46 23.49 -31.40
N ILE A 655 46.29 23.53 -32.04
CA ILE A 655 46.05 23.37 -33.50
C ILE A 655 46.24 21.94 -34.04
N GLY A 656 45.15 21.17 -34.01
CA GLY A 656 44.98 19.92 -34.75
C GLY A 656 43.49 19.69 -35.04
N THR A 657 43.13 19.35 -36.29
CA THR A 657 41.74 19.22 -36.77
C THR A 657 40.90 18.21 -35.99
N GLU A 658 39.64 18.57 -35.71
CA GLU A 658 38.65 17.67 -35.12
C GLU A 658 38.32 16.48 -36.05
N SER A 659 38.41 15.27 -35.50
CA SER A 659 37.63 14.12 -35.98
C SER A 659 37.25 13.22 -34.80
N PRO A 660 35.98 12.77 -34.68
CA PRO A 660 35.53 11.97 -33.55
C PRO A 660 35.96 10.50 -33.73
N HIS A 661 37.22 10.20 -33.45
CA HIS A 661 37.70 8.82 -33.45
C HIS A 661 37.09 8.02 -32.28
N HIS A 662 36.52 6.86 -32.62
CA HIS A 662 36.14 5.86 -31.63
C HIS A 662 37.37 5.36 -30.86
N ASP A 663 37.43 5.61 -29.56
CA ASP A 663 38.41 4.99 -28.67
C ASP A 663 38.14 3.49 -28.49
N SER A 664 38.58 2.69 -29.46
CA SER A 664 38.74 1.24 -29.33
C SER A 664 40.01 0.89 -28.55
N GLY A 665 40.16 1.49 -27.36
CA GLY A 665 41.30 1.29 -26.47
C GLY A 665 41.10 0.09 -25.55
N ASN A 666 41.99 -0.90 -25.61
CA ASN A 666 41.89 -2.14 -24.84
C ASN A 666 41.96 -1.92 -23.32
N SER A 667 40.79 -1.81 -22.69
CA SER A 667 40.59 -2.05 -21.27
C SER A 667 39.53 -3.15 -21.12
N THR A 668 39.71 -4.05 -20.16
CA THR A 668 38.91 -5.28 -20.01
C THR A 668 37.55 -5.02 -19.35
N VAL A 669 36.75 -4.17 -20.00
CA VAL A 669 35.34 -3.96 -19.67
C VAL A 669 34.60 -5.29 -19.84
N THR A 670 33.86 -5.70 -18.80
CA THR A 670 33.03 -6.91 -18.86
C THR A 670 31.93 -6.68 -19.90
N HIS A 671 32.02 -7.35 -21.05
CA HIS A 671 31.14 -7.13 -22.19
C HIS A 671 29.68 -7.52 -21.90
N MET A 672 28.92 -6.57 -21.34
CA MET A 672 27.46 -6.49 -21.56
C MET A 672 27.24 -6.14 -23.03
N GLY A 673 27.33 -7.14 -23.91
CA GLY A 673 27.20 -7.05 -25.38
C GLY A 673 25.80 -6.72 -25.89
N HIS A 674 24.99 -6.05 -25.08
CA HIS A 674 23.65 -5.61 -25.39
C HIS A 674 23.52 -4.09 -25.12
N PRO A 675 22.72 -3.36 -25.92
CA PRO A 675 22.43 -1.97 -25.65
C PRO A 675 21.66 -1.84 -24.32
N LEU A 676 22.05 -0.88 -23.50
CA LEU A 676 21.33 -0.54 -22.27
C LEU A 676 20.23 0.48 -22.60
N PRO A 677 19.09 0.45 -21.90
CA PRO A 677 17.99 1.41 -22.11
C PRO A 677 18.37 2.90 -21.95
N THR A 678 19.50 3.21 -21.33
CA THR A 678 20.03 4.58 -21.19
C THR A 678 20.91 5.04 -22.34
N ASP A 679 21.40 4.14 -23.21
CA ASP A 679 22.28 4.52 -24.33
C ASP A 679 21.57 5.44 -25.35
N GLU A 680 20.23 5.37 -25.40
CA GLU A 680 19.41 6.28 -26.20
C GLU A 680 19.22 7.68 -25.55
N CYS A 681 19.55 7.85 -24.27
CA CYS A 681 19.28 9.07 -23.52
C CYS A 681 20.44 10.08 -23.63
N LYS A 682 20.18 11.35 -23.32
CA LYS A 682 21.24 12.36 -23.18
C LYS A 682 22.22 11.91 -22.07
N ASN A 683 23.51 11.80 -22.40
CA ASN A 683 24.57 11.76 -21.39
C ASN A 683 24.75 13.16 -20.79
N GLU A 684 24.89 13.24 -19.47
CA GLU A 684 25.23 14.48 -18.78
C GLU A 684 26.74 14.73 -18.79
N ASP A 685 27.15 15.99 -18.61
CA ASP A 685 28.56 16.39 -18.60
C ASP A 685 29.32 15.75 -17.42
N LYS A 686 30.63 15.53 -17.60
CA LYS A 686 31.48 15.01 -16.53
C LYS A 686 31.60 16.01 -15.38
N ILE A 687 31.58 15.47 -14.15
CA ILE A 687 31.63 16.23 -12.91
C ILE A 687 32.96 16.99 -12.84
N LYS A 688 32.94 18.27 -12.44
CA LYS A 688 34.16 19.05 -12.17
C LYS A 688 34.66 18.81 -10.74
N VAL A 689 35.97 18.89 -10.50
CA VAL A 689 36.59 18.65 -9.18
C VAL A 689 35.89 19.45 -8.06
N GLN A 690 35.75 20.77 -8.24
CA GLN A 690 35.05 21.66 -7.29
C GLN A 690 33.61 21.21 -7.01
N GLN A 691 32.87 20.73 -8.03
CA GLN A 691 31.50 20.26 -7.85
C GLN A 691 31.47 18.95 -7.05
N TRP A 692 32.41 18.04 -7.28
CA TRP A 692 32.53 16.80 -6.52
C TRP A 692 32.86 17.06 -5.04
N VAL A 693 33.79 17.98 -4.76
CA VAL A 693 34.11 18.41 -3.39
C VAL A 693 32.91 19.13 -2.73
N GLN A 694 32.23 20.02 -3.45
CA GLN A 694 31.00 20.67 -2.98
C GLN A 694 29.90 19.66 -2.61
N ILE A 695 29.74 18.57 -3.37
CA ILE A 695 28.77 17.50 -3.06
C ILE A 695 29.13 16.78 -1.75
N VAL A 696 30.42 16.56 -1.47
CA VAL A 696 30.88 15.94 -0.21
C VAL A 696 30.69 16.89 0.98
N GLU A 697 31.01 18.18 0.82
CA GLU A 697 30.72 19.22 1.82
C GLU A 697 29.20 19.35 2.10
N ASP A 698 28.37 19.39 1.05
CA ASP A 698 26.91 19.47 1.15
C ASP A 698 26.31 18.29 1.92
N LEU A 699 26.73 17.05 1.59
CA LEU A 699 26.24 15.84 2.26
C LEU A 699 26.68 15.77 3.73
N SER A 700 27.87 16.30 4.04
CA SER A 700 28.37 16.46 5.40
C SER A 700 27.52 17.47 6.20
N LEU A 701 27.26 18.65 5.63
CA LEU A 701 26.37 19.66 6.24
C LEU A 701 24.94 19.16 6.45
N MET A 702 24.46 18.24 5.60
CA MET A 702 23.15 17.59 5.74
C MET A 702 23.14 16.37 6.68
N GLN A 703 24.22 16.14 7.45
CA GLN A 703 24.39 15.03 8.41
C GLN A 703 24.15 13.63 7.78
N SER A 704 24.49 13.47 6.50
CA SER A 704 24.49 12.17 5.84
C SER A 704 25.73 11.38 6.24
N ASN A 705 25.57 10.08 6.51
CA ASN A 705 26.72 9.18 6.49
C ASN A 705 27.16 9.03 5.03
N ILE A 706 28.44 9.28 4.74
CA ILE A 706 28.98 9.32 3.37
C ILE A 706 29.82 8.07 3.12
N ALA A 707 29.69 7.47 1.93
CA ALA A 707 30.58 6.41 1.47
C ALA A 707 31.08 6.71 0.05
N ILE A 708 32.40 6.70 -0.17
CA ILE A 708 33.03 6.98 -1.47
C ILE A 708 33.69 5.70 -1.99
N ALA A 709 33.27 5.27 -3.19
CA ALA A 709 33.63 4.00 -3.79
C ALA A 709 34.75 4.16 -4.85
N HIS A 710 35.97 3.72 -4.50
CA HIS A 710 37.13 3.68 -5.38
C HIS A 710 37.36 2.27 -5.96
N GLY A 711 37.82 2.18 -7.21
CA GLY A 711 38.25 0.92 -7.82
C GLY A 711 37.15 -0.08 -8.20
N PHE A 712 35.86 0.15 -7.86
CA PHE A 712 34.75 -0.78 -8.07
C PHE A 712 34.51 -1.23 -9.53
N LYS A 713 35.06 -0.52 -10.53
CA LYS A 713 35.15 -0.98 -11.92
C LYS A 713 35.83 -2.38 -12.02
N LYS A 714 36.80 -2.67 -11.13
CA LYS A 714 37.58 -3.92 -11.05
C LYS A 714 36.95 -5.01 -10.16
N LEU A 715 35.90 -4.70 -9.39
CA LEU A 715 35.33 -5.64 -8.40
C LEU A 715 34.59 -6.81 -9.08
N ILE A 716 35.05 -8.03 -8.84
CA ILE A 716 34.34 -9.26 -9.23
C ILE A 716 33.31 -9.59 -8.15
N LEU A 717 32.04 -9.74 -8.54
CA LEU A 717 30.94 -10.02 -7.60
C LEU A 717 30.68 -11.54 -7.53
N PRO A 718 30.67 -12.16 -6.33
CA PRO A 718 30.44 -13.60 -6.19
C PRO A 718 29.02 -13.99 -6.61
N ASP A 719 28.88 -14.98 -7.51
CA ASP A 719 27.57 -15.47 -7.93
C ASP A 719 27.09 -16.68 -7.11
N LYS A 720 25.81 -17.03 -7.22
CA LYS A 720 25.13 -18.07 -6.42
C LYS A 720 25.64 -19.49 -6.64
N HIS A 721 26.43 -19.71 -7.69
CA HIS A 721 26.91 -21.04 -8.11
C HIS A 721 28.41 -21.26 -7.82
N ASP A 722 29.14 -20.21 -7.45
CA ASP A 722 30.58 -20.30 -7.19
C ASP A 722 30.88 -20.99 -5.85
N LYS A 723 31.46 -22.19 -5.94
CA LYS A 723 32.07 -22.89 -4.79
C LYS A 723 33.58 -22.74 -4.84
N PHE A 724 34.09 -21.56 -4.48
CA PHE A 724 35.53 -21.35 -4.31
C PHE A 724 36.08 -22.27 -3.21
N VAL A 725 37.20 -22.93 -3.49
CA VAL A 725 37.87 -23.87 -2.56
C VAL A 725 38.63 -23.14 -1.45
N VAL A 726 39.08 -21.91 -1.73
CA VAL A 726 39.76 -21.01 -0.78
C VAL A 726 38.93 -19.74 -0.66
N LYS A 727 38.72 -19.26 0.57
CA LYS A 727 38.03 -17.99 0.83
C LYS A 727 38.96 -16.80 0.58
N LYS A 728 38.38 -15.70 0.11
CA LYS A 728 39.05 -14.40 -0.03
C LYS A 728 38.78 -13.49 1.17
N ASN A 729 39.60 -12.45 1.35
CA ASN A 729 39.44 -11.54 2.50
C ASN A 729 38.69 -10.26 2.14
N ILE A 730 37.87 -9.80 3.08
CA ILE A 730 37.34 -8.44 3.20
C ILE A 730 38.06 -7.82 4.40
N ASP A 731 38.78 -6.74 4.19
CA ASP A 731 39.57 -6.10 5.25
C ASP A 731 38.91 -4.80 5.72
N LEU A 732 38.84 -4.63 7.03
CA LEU A 732 38.29 -3.47 7.71
C LEU A 732 39.44 -2.69 8.36
N TYR A 733 39.63 -1.45 7.94
CA TYR A 733 40.60 -0.50 8.48
C TYR A 733 39.87 0.68 9.16
N PRO A 734 39.37 0.50 10.38
CA PRO A 734 38.66 1.55 11.13
C PRO A 734 39.67 2.52 11.77
N ILE A 735 40.25 3.42 10.97
CA ILE A 735 41.31 4.35 11.39
C ILE A 735 40.74 5.54 12.17
N GLN A 736 41.41 5.95 13.26
CA GLN A 736 41.07 7.20 13.94
C GLN A 736 41.88 8.37 13.36
N MET A 737 41.30 9.11 12.41
CA MET A 737 41.87 10.36 11.88
C MET A 737 41.35 11.57 12.66
N CYS A 738 42.26 12.40 13.18
CA CYS A 738 41.92 13.58 13.99
C CYS A 738 41.47 14.78 13.14
N ALA A 739 40.16 14.91 12.90
CA ALA A 739 39.58 16.10 12.27
C ALA A 739 39.28 17.21 13.30
N GLN A 740 40.03 18.31 13.26
CA GLN A 740 39.73 19.54 14.03
C GLN A 740 38.69 20.40 13.32
N MET A 741 37.40 20.19 13.59
CA MET A 741 36.34 20.98 12.96
C MET A 741 36.15 22.33 13.68
N LYS A 742 36.72 23.40 13.12
CA LYS A 742 36.60 24.77 13.64
C LYS A 742 35.32 25.47 13.15
N THR A 743 34.24 25.41 13.93
CA THR A 743 33.01 26.19 13.72
C THR A 743 33.11 27.58 14.34
N HIS A 744 33.34 28.61 13.50
CA HIS A 744 33.37 30.04 13.83
C HIS A 744 34.37 30.49 14.94
N SER A 745 34.69 31.78 14.96
CA SER A 745 35.92 32.34 15.54
C SER A 745 36.01 32.40 17.08
N ASP A 746 34.98 31.98 17.82
CA ASP A 746 34.93 32.02 19.30
C ASP A 746 34.61 30.66 19.95
N SER A 747 34.49 29.57 19.18
CA SER A 747 34.22 28.22 19.70
C SER A 747 35.52 27.43 19.94
N PRO A 748 35.67 26.67 21.06
CA PRO A 748 36.82 25.78 21.22
C PRO A 748 36.79 24.65 20.19
N SER A 749 37.94 24.36 19.58
CA SER A 749 38.08 23.30 18.57
C SER A 749 37.86 21.93 19.18
N THR A 750 36.68 21.35 18.93
CA THR A 750 36.32 20.02 19.42
C THR A 750 37.08 18.96 18.62
N ILE A 751 37.94 18.18 19.28
CA ILE A 751 38.64 17.05 18.66
C ILE A 751 37.65 15.88 18.58
N THR A 752 37.19 15.54 17.38
CA THR A 752 36.15 14.54 17.17
C THR A 752 36.74 13.13 16.99
N THR A 753 36.83 12.37 18.07
CA THR A 753 37.11 10.92 18.02
C THR A 753 35.87 10.20 17.47
N ASN A 754 35.77 10.07 16.14
CA ASN A 754 34.56 9.62 15.43
C ASN A 754 34.28 8.10 15.56
N PHE A 755 33.99 7.66 16.78
CA PHE A 755 33.60 6.28 17.13
C PHE A 755 32.42 5.76 16.29
N ASP A 756 31.50 6.63 15.88
CA ASP A 756 30.38 6.25 15.00
C ASP A 756 30.84 5.79 13.61
N THR A 757 31.94 6.33 13.09
CA THR A 757 32.54 5.87 11.84
C THR A 757 33.22 4.52 12.06
N TYR A 758 33.88 4.35 13.21
CA TYR A 758 34.50 3.10 13.63
C TYR A 758 33.46 1.95 13.69
N THR A 759 32.32 2.17 14.36
CA THR A 759 31.25 1.17 14.46
C THR A 759 30.52 0.92 13.15
N LEU A 760 30.34 1.95 12.30
CA LEU A 760 29.69 1.78 10.99
C LEU A 760 30.53 0.90 10.05
N ILE A 761 31.86 1.06 10.02
CA ILE A 761 32.76 0.20 9.21
C ILE A 761 32.64 -1.27 9.63
N LEU A 762 32.70 -1.54 10.95
CA LEU A 762 32.54 -2.90 11.48
C LEU A 762 31.17 -3.50 11.13
N GLN A 763 30.09 -2.72 11.27
CA GLN A 763 28.74 -3.19 10.95
C GLN A 763 28.53 -3.42 9.45
N LEU A 764 29.04 -2.57 8.56
CA LEU A 764 28.92 -2.78 7.11
C LEU A 764 29.68 -4.05 6.66
N GLY A 765 30.86 -4.31 7.23
CA GLY A 765 31.60 -5.57 7.03
C GLY A 765 30.81 -6.80 7.47
N ALA A 766 30.32 -6.79 8.73
CA ALA A 766 29.52 -7.88 9.28
C ALA A 766 28.21 -8.11 8.49
N ILE A 767 27.51 -7.04 8.12
CA ILE A 767 26.29 -7.09 7.30
C ILE A 767 26.57 -7.74 5.95
N LEU A 768 27.65 -7.37 5.26
CA LEU A 768 28.01 -7.96 3.97
C LEU A 768 28.29 -9.47 4.09
N VAL A 769 29.06 -9.90 5.09
CA VAL A 769 29.38 -11.34 5.31
C VAL A 769 28.17 -12.18 5.71
N THR A 770 27.09 -11.58 6.24
CA THR A 770 25.81 -12.30 6.43
C THR A 770 24.99 -12.50 5.14
N VAL A 771 25.36 -11.91 4.01
CA VAL A 771 24.73 -12.18 2.71
C VAL A 771 25.24 -13.54 2.18
N PRO A 772 24.37 -14.48 1.76
CA PRO A 772 24.80 -15.85 1.41
C PRO A 772 25.93 -15.94 0.36
N GLN A 773 25.92 -15.09 -0.66
CA GLN A 773 26.98 -15.02 -1.67
C GLN A 773 28.37 -14.74 -1.08
N TRP A 774 28.44 -13.90 -0.05
CA TRP A 774 29.68 -13.48 0.60
C TRP A 774 30.06 -14.41 1.75
N LYS A 775 29.08 -14.94 2.52
CA LYS A 775 29.34 -15.85 3.65
C LYS A 775 30.16 -17.09 3.26
N HIS A 776 29.94 -17.63 2.07
CA HIS A 776 30.64 -18.82 1.59
C HIS A 776 31.97 -18.50 0.89
N THR A 777 32.10 -17.33 0.27
CA THR A 777 33.26 -16.96 -0.56
C THR A 777 34.31 -16.13 0.20
N HIS A 778 33.93 -15.45 1.28
CA HIS A 778 34.79 -14.49 1.98
C HIS A 778 34.95 -14.76 3.48
N THR A 779 36.02 -14.21 4.03
CA THR A 779 36.38 -14.07 5.46
C THR A 779 36.54 -12.60 5.81
N LEU A 780 36.19 -12.22 7.05
CA LEU A 780 36.26 -10.84 7.53
C LEU A 780 37.52 -10.66 8.40
N ARG A 781 38.34 -9.66 8.10
CA ARG A 781 39.51 -9.30 8.89
C ARG A 781 39.41 -7.84 9.35
N VAL A 782 39.75 -7.57 10.60
CA VAL A 782 39.92 -6.21 11.15
C VAL A 782 41.41 -5.97 11.29
N ILE A 783 41.91 -4.95 10.59
CA ILE A 783 43.34 -4.62 10.52
C ILE A 783 43.54 -3.28 11.22
N LEU A 784 44.43 -3.29 12.21
CA LEU A 784 44.80 -2.15 13.04
C LEU A 784 46.31 -1.96 13.03
N PHE A 785 46.75 -0.72 13.27
CA PHE A 785 48.15 -0.40 13.47
C PHE A 785 48.37 0.31 14.81
N VAL A 786 49.56 0.12 15.37
CA VAL A 786 50.09 0.79 16.57
C VAL A 786 51.46 1.38 16.25
N GLU A 787 51.90 2.39 16.98
CA GLU A 787 53.22 2.99 16.74
C GLU A 787 54.36 2.12 17.30
N SER A 788 54.20 1.55 18.50
CA SER A 788 55.17 0.64 19.13
C SER A 788 54.72 -0.82 19.06
N GLU A 789 55.68 -1.76 19.05
CA GLU A 789 55.36 -3.20 19.16
C GLU A 789 54.76 -3.59 20.52
N LEU A 790 54.95 -2.77 21.56
CA LEU A 790 54.44 -3.02 22.93
C LEU A 790 52.91 -2.97 22.97
N ASP A 791 52.32 -1.90 22.41
CA ASP A 791 50.89 -1.59 22.47
C ASP A 791 50.03 -2.60 21.70
N ARG A 792 50.67 -3.35 20.79
CA ARG A 792 50.07 -4.38 19.92
C ARG A 792 49.22 -5.39 20.69
N SER A 793 49.63 -5.74 21.91
CA SER A 793 48.97 -6.77 22.72
C SER A 793 47.67 -6.29 23.36
N ASP A 794 47.62 -5.03 23.80
CA ASP A 794 46.47 -4.44 24.48
C ASP A 794 45.41 -3.95 23.48
N GLU A 795 45.80 -3.34 22.35
CA GLU A 795 44.84 -3.02 21.28
C GLU A 795 44.23 -4.28 20.65
N SER A 796 44.99 -5.39 20.55
CA SER A 796 44.43 -6.68 20.13
C SER A 796 43.39 -7.22 21.12
N ARG A 797 43.56 -6.97 22.43
CA ARG A 797 42.60 -7.34 23.47
C ARG A 797 41.34 -6.47 23.38
N ARG A 798 41.52 -5.15 23.40
CA ARG A 798 40.47 -4.12 23.26
C ARG A 798 39.56 -4.39 22.05
N MET A 799 40.14 -4.80 20.93
CA MET A 799 39.35 -5.09 19.72
C MET A 799 38.61 -6.42 19.76
N LYS A 800 39.18 -7.46 20.37
CA LYS A 800 38.47 -8.74 20.59
C LYS A 800 37.29 -8.57 21.55
N GLU A 801 37.45 -7.74 22.58
CA GLU A 801 36.36 -7.36 23.49
C GLU A 801 35.25 -6.59 22.77
N LEU A 802 35.58 -5.55 21.99
CA LEU A 802 34.60 -4.78 21.21
C LEU A 802 33.84 -5.65 20.20
N LEU A 803 34.55 -6.52 19.45
CA LEU A 803 33.93 -7.45 18.51
C LEU A 803 33.06 -8.50 19.21
N GLY A 804 33.44 -8.93 20.41
CA GLY A 804 32.62 -9.80 21.26
C GLY A 804 31.31 -9.15 21.70
N VAL A 805 31.36 -7.88 22.15
CA VAL A 805 30.16 -7.09 22.49
C VAL A 805 29.26 -6.86 21.28
N LEU A 806 29.85 -6.58 20.11
CA LEU A 806 29.11 -6.40 18.85
C LEU A 806 28.67 -7.71 18.18
N ARG A 807 29.16 -8.87 18.66
CA ARG A 807 28.93 -10.22 18.10
C ARG A 807 29.38 -10.37 16.65
N ILE A 808 30.54 -9.79 16.32
CA ILE A 808 31.12 -9.83 14.97
C ILE A 808 32.26 -10.86 14.93
N GLU A 809 32.05 -11.94 14.18
CA GLU A 809 33.09 -12.94 13.87
C GLU A 809 34.07 -12.35 12.82
N ALA A 810 35.25 -11.92 13.26
CA ALA A 810 36.32 -11.44 12.40
C ALA A 810 37.71 -11.81 12.94
N GLU A 811 38.68 -12.00 12.05
CA GLU A 811 40.09 -12.14 12.40
C GLU A 811 40.68 -10.77 12.78
N VAL A 812 41.37 -10.65 13.92
CA VAL A 812 41.98 -9.38 14.36
C VAL A 812 43.49 -9.40 14.13
N ILE A 813 43.94 -8.56 13.21
CA ILE A 813 45.35 -8.37 12.87
C ILE A 813 45.77 -6.98 13.36
N VAL A 814 46.65 -6.93 14.37
CA VAL A 814 47.32 -5.69 14.79
C VAL A 814 48.76 -5.74 14.31
N VAL A 815 49.30 -4.64 13.79
CA VAL A 815 50.67 -4.54 13.24
C VAL A 815 51.35 -3.28 13.79
N SER A 816 52.67 -3.27 13.93
CA SER A 816 53.40 -2.05 14.30
C SER A 816 53.85 -1.26 13.07
N LEU A 817 53.71 0.07 13.11
CA LEU A 817 54.17 0.96 12.03
C LEU A 817 55.69 0.87 11.82
N ASP A 818 56.45 0.54 12.86
CA ASP A 818 57.91 0.27 12.82
C ASP A 818 58.33 -0.79 11.78
N GLN A 819 57.42 -1.67 11.37
CA GLN A 819 57.68 -2.72 10.39
C GLN A 819 57.66 -2.18 8.94
N PHE A 820 57.16 -0.96 8.71
CA PHE A 820 56.96 -0.38 7.38
C PHE A 820 58.04 0.64 7.02
N ARG A 821 58.63 0.47 5.83
CA ARG A 821 59.80 1.25 5.39
C ARG A 821 59.47 2.70 5.10
N VAL A 822 58.25 3.01 4.65
CA VAL A 822 57.80 4.39 4.42
C VAL A 822 57.65 5.14 5.74
N TYR A 823 57.10 4.50 6.79
CA TYR A 823 57.02 5.06 8.14
C TYR A 823 58.41 5.40 8.71
N ASN A 824 59.34 4.43 8.69
CA ASN A 824 60.70 4.68 9.19
C ASN A 824 61.46 5.73 8.35
N THR A 825 61.20 5.84 7.04
CA THR A 825 61.76 6.92 6.21
C THR A 825 61.23 8.29 6.61
N ILE A 826 59.93 8.42 6.89
CA ILE A 826 59.29 9.70 7.23
C ILE A 826 59.60 10.11 8.68
N VAL A 827 59.41 9.20 9.64
CA VAL A 827 59.50 9.48 11.09
C VAL A 827 60.92 9.30 11.62
N LYS A 828 61.59 8.19 11.32
CA LYS A 828 62.94 7.88 11.86
C LYS A 828 64.09 8.41 11.00
N GLY A 829 63.82 8.72 9.73
CA GLY A 829 64.79 9.27 8.78
C GLY A 829 65.59 8.23 7.98
N ASP A 830 65.10 6.99 7.87
CA ASP A 830 65.78 5.92 7.14
C ASP A 830 66.08 6.32 5.67
N PRO A 831 67.32 6.16 5.16
CA PRO A 831 67.68 6.58 3.81
C PRO A 831 67.12 5.67 2.69
N ILE A 832 66.53 4.52 3.03
CA ILE A 832 66.25 3.41 2.10
C ILE A 832 65.20 3.78 1.05
N ASN A 833 64.03 4.28 1.48
CA ASN A 833 62.95 4.69 0.57
C ASN A 833 62.96 6.20 0.28
N LEU A 834 64.00 6.94 0.69
CA LEU A 834 64.05 8.42 0.63
C LEU A 834 63.75 8.97 -0.78
N LYS A 835 64.22 8.30 -1.84
CA LYS A 835 63.94 8.68 -3.24
C LYS A 835 62.46 8.58 -3.61
N PHE A 836 61.75 7.58 -3.10
CA PHE A 836 60.33 7.36 -3.34
C PHE A 836 59.49 8.39 -2.56
N VAL A 837 59.81 8.60 -1.28
CA VAL A 837 59.15 9.62 -0.46
C VAL A 837 59.36 11.02 -1.04
N ASN A 838 60.58 11.36 -1.49
CA ASN A 838 60.86 12.64 -2.15
C ASN A 838 60.08 12.84 -3.46
N SER A 839 59.72 11.78 -4.19
CA SER A 839 58.91 11.90 -5.42
C SER A 839 57.41 12.13 -5.18
N LYS A 840 56.92 11.97 -3.94
CA LYS A 840 55.51 12.17 -3.55
C LYS A 840 55.31 13.32 -2.54
N LEU A 841 56.34 13.65 -1.74
CA LEU A 841 56.34 14.74 -0.75
C LEU A 841 57.34 15.87 -1.05
N GLY A 842 58.14 15.79 -2.12
CA GLY A 842 59.19 16.79 -2.41
C GLY A 842 58.68 18.22 -2.58
N ASP A 843 57.46 18.40 -3.09
CA ASP A 843 56.81 19.71 -3.22
C ASP A 843 56.21 20.22 -1.90
N ASP A 844 56.02 19.37 -0.89
CA ASP A 844 55.48 19.77 0.41
C ASP A 844 56.49 20.67 1.14
N PRO A 845 56.12 21.89 1.58
CA PRO A 845 56.98 22.72 2.41
C PRO A 845 57.44 22.02 3.69
N TRP A 846 56.56 21.29 4.38
CA TRP A 846 56.85 20.62 5.66
C TRP A 846 57.89 19.52 5.51
N TRP A 847 57.88 18.78 4.40
CA TRP A 847 58.83 17.69 4.17
C TRP A 847 60.24 18.23 3.87
N ARG A 848 60.35 19.26 3.04
CA ARG A 848 61.61 19.97 2.77
C ARG A 848 62.19 20.60 4.03
N ASP A 849 61.32 21.22 4.84
CA ASP A 849 61.63 21.74 6.16
C ASP A 849 62.20 20.64 7.09
N LEU A 850 61.51 19.49 7.21
CA LEU A 850 61.96 18.34 8.01
C LEU A 850 63.28 17.72 7.51
N GLN A 851 63.57 17.80 6.21
CA GLN A 851 64.85 17.39 5.64
C GLN A 851 65.97 18.37 6.00
N GLU A 852 65.74 19.69 5.86
CA GLU A 852 66.69 20.69 6.34
C GLU A 852 66.97 20.54 7.85
N ALA A 853 65.97 20.14 8.64
CA ALA A 853 66.14 19.79 10.06
C ALA A 853 67.22 18.72 10.27
N ARG A 854 67.05 17.58 9.59
CA ARG A 854 67.88 16.38 9.72
C ARG A 854 69.29 16.55 9.16
N GLU A 855 69.43 17.32 8.08
CA GLU A 855 70.74 17.57 7.45
C GLU A 855 71.56 18.66 8.16
N THR A 856 70.93 19.74 8.64
CA THR A 856 71.65 20.92 9.16
C THR A 856 71.73 21.01 10.68
N MET A 857 70.79 20.39 11.41
CA MET A 857 70.58 20.58 12.85
C MET A 857 70.46 22.07 13.26
N LYS A 858 70.06 22.94 12.32
CA LYS A 858 69.92 24.40 12.43
C LYS A 858 68.85 24.91 11.45
N PRO A 859 67.56 24.80 11.80
CA PRO A 859 66.48 25.12 10.86
C PRO A 859 66.36 26.63 10.60
N LYS A 860 66.01 27.01 9.36
CA LYS A 860 65.74 28.43 9.04
C LYS A 860 64.38 28.93 9.52
N ARG A 861 63.46 28.03 9.89
CA ARG A 861 62.09 28.31 10.34
C ARG A 861 61.67 27.33 11.45
N ARG A 862 60.66 27.69 12.24
CA ARG A 862 60.00 26.72 13.14
C ARG A 862 59.11 25.83 12.28
N PHE A 863 59.40 24.54 12.25
CA PHE A 863 58.56 23.56 11.56
C PHE A 863 57.24 23.41 12.31
N SER A 864 56.15 23.78 11.66
CA SER A 864 54.81 23.68 12.24
C SER A 864 54.29 22.26 12.04
N MET A 865 54.10 21.51 13.13
CA MET A 865 53.49 20.17 13.04
C MET A 865 52.02 20.23 12.58
N ILE A 866 51.38 21.41 12.65
CA ILE A 866 50.06 21.67 12.07
C ILE A 866 50.13 22.98 11.28
N SER A 867 49.67 22.98 10.03
CA SER A 867 49.58 24.19 9.19
C SER A 867 48.25 24.93 9.45
N PRO A 868 48.25 26.14 10.05
CA PRO A 868 47.05 26.97 10.08
C PRO A 868 46.81 27.56 8.68
N VAL A 869 45.74 27.11 8.02
CA VAL A 869 45.32 27.69 6.72
C VAL A 869 44.98 29.17 6.91
N GLN A 870 45.84 30.05 6.40
CA GLN A 870 45.57 31.49 6.38
C GLN A 870 44.57 31.82 5.27
N VAL A 871 43.27 31.73 5.60
CA VAL A 871 42.23 32.38 4.80
C VAL A 871 42.51 33.88 4.80
N LYS A 872 42.71 34.48 3.62
CA LYS A 872 42.83 35.94 3.49
C LYS A 872 41.50 36.57 3.91
N SER A 873 41.50 37.26 5.05
CA SER A 873 40.38 38.09 5.48
C SER A 873 40.18 39.24 4.51
N SER A 874 39.23 39.12 3.60
CA SER A 874 38.69 40.27 2.86
C SER A 874 37.98 41.20 3.84
N GLU A 875 38.15 42.52 3.66
CA GLU A 875 37.59 43.53 4.57
C GLU A 875 36.07 43.66 4.42
N ILE A 876 35.32 42.77 5.07
CA ILE A 876 33.87 42.90 5.21
C ILE A 876 33.57 44.07 6.15
N LYS A 877 33.12 45.19 5.59
CA LYS A 877 32.63 46.34 6.35
C LYS A 877 31.43 45.94 7.20
N ASN A 878 31.59 46.00 8.53
CA ASN A 878 30.52 45.73 9.49
C ASN A 878 29.46 46.85 9.53
N GLU A 879 28.56 46.87 8.54
CA GLU A 879 27.32 47.66 8.63
C GLU A 879 26.37 47.02 9.66
N ARG A 880 26.14 47.74 10.77
CA ARG A 880 25.27 47.28 11.85
C ARG A 880 23.79 47.42 11.46
N TYR A 881 23.19 46.35 10.96
CA TYR A 881 21.75 46.29 10.72
C TYR A 881 20.95 46.40 12.02
N ASN A 882 20.19 47.50 12.16
CA ASN A 882 19.36 47.75 13.34
C ASN A 882 18.06 46.93 13.28
N VAL A 883 18.06 45.77 13.96
CA VAL A 883 17.01 44.74 13.87
C VAL A 883 15.63 45.15 14.42
N SER A 884 15.52 46.33 15.03
CA SER A 884 14.31 46.80 15.74
C SER A 884 13.05 47.03 14.87
N LYS A 885 13.12 46.90 13.54
CA LYS A 885 11.96 47.04 12.63
C LYS A 885 11.35 45.74 12.10
N LEU A 886 12.04 44.59 12.16
CA LEU A 886 11.52 43.33 11.59
C LEU A 886 10.53 42.59 12.51
N GLN A 887 10.54 42.89 13.81
CA GLN A 887 9.71 42.22 14.81
C GLN A 887 8.19 42.54 14.72
N ARG A 888 7.76 43.40 13.77
CA ARG A 888 6.35 43.75 13.52
C ARG A 888 5.61 42.87 12.51
N LEU A 889 6.24 41.84 11.95
CA LEU A 889 5.64 40.95 10.92
C LEU A 889 5.20 39.56 11.40
N GLY A 890 5.13 39.32 12.71
CA GLY A 890 4.25 38.30 13.29
C GLY A 890 4.58 36.83 13.06
N VAL A 891 5.81 36.48 12.65
CA VAL A 891 6.26 35.08 12.53
C VAL A 891 6.99 34.67 13.81
N SER A 892 6.41 33.73 14.57
CA SER A 892 7.05 33.11 15.74
C SER A 892 7.67 31.77 15.35
N MET A 893 8.99 31.63 15.53
CA MET A 893 9.74 30.39 15.34
C MET A 893 10.52 30.07 16.62
N THR A 894 9.81 29.54 17.61
CA THR A 894 10.41 29.03 18.85
C THR A 894 10.58 27.51 18.77
N MET A 895 11.79 27.03 18.53
CA MET A 895 12.16 25.64 18.85
C MET A 895 12.95 25.63 20.16
N SER A 896 12.49 24.81 21.11
CA SER A 896 13.07 24.70 22.44
C SER A 896 14.20 23.65 22.46
N THR A 897 15.45 24.10 22.50
CA THR A 897 16.60 23.22 22.75
C THR A 897 16.75 23.00 24.25
N SER A 898 16.35 21.83 24.75
CA SER A 898 16.48 21.45 26.16
C SER A 898 17.51 20.33 26.34
N MET A 899 18.74 20.70 26.71
CA MET A 899 19.71 19.75 27.27
C MET A 899 20.49 20.47 28.39
N PRO A 900 20.71 19.84 29.58
CA PRO A 900 21.31 20.54 30.71
C PRO A 900 22.81 20.79 30.52
N LEU A 901 23.27 21.97 30.92
CA LEU A 901 24.70 22.25 31.08
C LEU A 901 25.22 21.49 32.30
N ALA A 902 26.19 20.59 32.13
CA ALA A 902 26.87 19.95 33.27
C ALA A 902 27.64 21.03 34.06
N ARG A 903 27.31 21.17 35.35
CA ARG A 903 27.90 22.17 36.23
C ARG A 903 28.80 21.49 37.25
N SER A 904 30.06 21.87 37.29
CA SER A 904 30.99 21.45 38.35
C SER A 904 30.50 21.94 39.72
N VAL A 905 30.74 21.13 40.75
CA VAL A 905 30.47 21.48 42.16
C VAL A 905 31.73 21.26 42.96
N SER A 906 32.30 22.35 43.47
CA SER A 906 33.30 22.38 44.53
C SER A 906 32.63 22.90 45.81
N SER A 907 32.88 22.27 46.94
CA SER A 907 32.17 22.48 48.21
C SER A 907 32.69 23.65 49.05
N SER A 908 31.78 24.34 49.73
CA SER A 908 32.00 25.01 51.03
C SER A 908 30.63 25.16 51.73
N ASP A 909 30.56 24.82 53.03
CA ASP A 909 29.81 25.43 54.15
C ASP A 909 28.31 25.85 53.94
N SER A 910 27.39 25.89 54.90
CA SER A 910 27.26 25.61 56.36
C SER A 910 25.74 25.63 56.70
N ASP A 911 25.16 25.09 57.78
CA ASP A 911 25.49 24.05 58.78
C ASP A 911 24.15 23.63 59.48
N ASP A 912 24.18 22.87 60.59
CA ASP A 912 23.09 22.57 61.56
C ASP A 912 21.84 21.74 61.11
N GLU A 913 21.23 20.87 61.93
CA GLU A 913 21.74 20.02 63.04
C GLU A 913 20.68 18.93 63.41
N THR A 914 21.12 17.77 63.96
CA THR A 914 20.33 16.78 64.77
C THR A 914 19.09 16.08 64.15
N GLU A 915 18.58 14.90 64.55
CA GLU A 915 18.93 13.73 65.40
C GLU A 915 17.92 12.59 65.01
N VAL A 916 18.04 11.27 65.25
CA VAL A 916 19.12 10.31 65.57
C VAL A 916 18.54 8.87 65.50
N ALA A 917 19.37 7.82 65.65
CA ALA A 917 19.00 6.40 65.91
C ALA A 917 18.29 5.63 64.76
N SER A 918 18.36 4.29 64.59
CA SER A 918 18.97 3.15 65.32
C SER A 918 18.91 1.87 64.45
N ILE A 919 19.78 0.83 64.52
CA ILE A 919 21.14 0.67 65.07
C ILE A 919 21.78 -0.65 64.55
N ARG A 920 23.12 -0.73 64.51
CA ARG A 920 24.01 -1.94 64.47
C ARG A 920 24.06 -2.95 63.28
N ASP A 921 25.31 -3.14 62.84
CA ASP A 921 26.13 -4.36 62.80
C ASP A 921 25.71 -5.63 62.03
N SER A 922 26.56 -5.94 61.06
CA SER A 922 26.79 -7.25 60.46
C SER A 922 27.47 -8.27 61.39
N THR A 923 27.22 -9.58 61.19
CA THR A 923 28.29 -10.61 61.19
C THR A 923 27.90 -11.92 60.47
N GLN A 924 28.75 -12.32 59.50
CA GLN A 924 29.30 -13.67 59.28
C GLN A 924 28.41 -14.96 59.31
N SER A 925 28.47 -15.77 58.24
CA SER A 925 29.18 -17.09 58.19
C SER A 925 28.53 -18.23 57.33
N ILE A 926 29.31 -18.69 56.31
CA ILE A 926 29.70 -20.07 55.88
C ILE A 926 28.94 -21.33 56.43
N PRO A 927 28.98 -22.54 55.78
CA PRO A 927 28.41 -22.96 54.48
C PRO A 927 27.64 -24.33 54.55
N SER A 928 27.49 -24.98 53.38
CA SER A 928 27.39 -26.45 53.11
C SER A 928 26.00 -26.97 52.63
N VAL A 929 25.92 -27.51 51.40
CA VAL A 929 26.11 -28.93 50.95
C VAL A 929 24.85 -29.79 51.11
N VAL A 930 24.29 -30.22 49.97
CA VAL A 930 23.98 -31.62 49.58
C VAL A 930 23.82 -31.67 48.05
N GLN A 931 23.95 -32.85 47.44
CA GLN A 931 24.23 -33.06 46.02
C GLN A 931 23.26 -34.08 45.40
N ARG A 932 23.21 -34.14 44.05
CA ARG A 932 22.66 -35.23 43.19
C ARG A 932 21.13 -35.30 43.04
N LEU A 933 20.58 -35.90 41.96
CA LEU A 933 20.92 -35.89 40.51
C LEU A 933 19.78 -36.63 39.74
N ASP A 934 19.79 -36.50 38.42
CA ASP A 934 19.37 -37.50 37.42
C ASP A 934 17.88 -37.92 37.17
N TYR A 935 17.56 -37.81 35.87
CA TYR A 935 16.87 -38.81 35.01
C TYR A 935 15.38 -38.73 34.63
N GLU A 936 15.08 -39.49 33.55
CA GLU A 936 14.08 -39.17 32.53
C GLU A 936 12.71 -39.87 32.67
N GLY A 937 11.64 -39.07 32.47
CA GLY A 937 10.56 -39.28 31.49
C GLY A 937 9.79 -40.62 31.37
N SER A 938 8.45 -40.53 31.42
CA SER A 938 7.61 -41.42 30.58
C SER A 938 6.18 -40.95 30.22
N ARG A 939 5.70 -41.60 29.16
CA ARG A 939 4.56 -41.35 28.26
C ARG A 939 3.13 -41.38 28.84
N ARG A 940 2.28 -40.56 28.19
CA ARG A 940 0.90 -40.82 27.66
C ARG A 940 -0.30 -41.16 28.59
N ARG A 941 -1.32 -40.30 28.51
CA ARG A 941 -2.77 -40.55 28.21
C ARG A 941 -3.35 -41.95 28.54
N ASN A 942 -4.52 -42.04 29.19
CA ASN A 942 -5.82 -41.96 28.48
C ASN A 942 -7.10 -41.88 29.38
N LEU A 943 -8.19 -41.41 28.76
CA LEU A 943 -9.63 -41.71 28.99
C LEU A 943 -10.34 -41.46 30.36
N ALA A 944 -11.25 -40.48 30.34
CA ALA A 944 -12.73 -40.66 30.29
C ALA A 944 -13.65 -40.52 31.53
N ASN A 945 -14.57 -39.55 31.36
CA ASN A 945 -16.04 -39.62 31.55
C ASN A 945 -16.74 -39.36 32.92
N LYS A 946 -17.91 -38.73 32.76
CA LYS A 946 -19.04 -38.52 33.70
C LYS A 946 -18.81 -37.61 34.94
N SER A 947 -19.83 -36.93 35.48
CA SER A 947 -21.04 -36.32 34.89
C SER A 947 -21.77 -35.41 35.90
N SER A 948 -22.60 -34.49 35.40
CA SER A 948 -23.90 -34.04 35.95
C SER A 948 -24.02 -33.25 37.28
N ALA A 949 -24.98 -32.30 37.26
CA ALA A 949 -25.89 -31.91 38.35
C ALA A 949 -25.47 -30.85 39.42
N SER A 950 -25.42 -29.58 38.98
CA SER A 950 -26.28 -28.46 39.46
C SER A 950 -27.03 -28.53 40.82
N LEU A 951 -27.09 -27.38 41.54
CA LEU A 951 -28.34 -26.62 41.76
C LEU A 951 -28.16 -25.20 42.37
N ARG A 952 -28.92 -24.22 41.82
CA ARG A 952 -29.71 -23.09 42.43
C ARG A 952 -29.27 -22.30 43.71
N ARG A 953 -29.78 -21.08 44.01
CA ARG A 953 -30.42 -19.91 43.30
C ARG A 953 -30.95 -18.89 44.36
N ARG A 954 -31.36 -17.68 43.92
CA ARG A 954 -32.30 -16.69 44.55
C ARG A 954 -31.63 -15.63 45.45
N HIS A 955 -32.15 -14.40 45.62
CA HIS A 955 -33.23 -13.57 45.01
C HIS A 955 -32.99 -12.12 45.50
N ASP A 956 -33.48 -10.98 44.97
CA ASP A 956 -33.87 -10.45 43.64
C ASP A 956 -34.07 -8.90 43.85
N GLY A 957 -33.89 -8.03 42.84
CA GLY A 957 -34.02 -6.56 43.02
C GLY A 957 -34.13 -5.73 41.73
N HIS A 958 -35.37 -5.48 41.27
CA HIS A 958 -35.77 -4.82 40.01
C HIS A 958 -35.26 -3.37 39.80
N GLY A 959 -35.13 -2.88 38.55
CA GLY A 959 -34.98 -1.43 38.31
C GLY A 959 -34.67 -0.82 36.92
N ASN A 960 -35.44 -1.13 35.86
CA ASN A 960 -35.54 -0.33 34.60
C ASN A 960 -34.29 -0.11 33.70
N ALA A 961 -34.54 0.35 32.47
CA ALA A 961 -33.61 0.36 31.34
C ALA A 961 -33.15 1.77 30.93
N LEU A 962 -32.01 1.85 30.21
CA LEU A 962 -31.91 2.62 28.96
C LEU A 962 -30.63 2.28 28.15
N THR A 963 -30.59 2.77 26.91
CA THR A 963 -29.57 2.47 25.89
C THR A 963 -28.23 3.18 26.12
N ALA A 964 -27.11 2.46 25.92
CA ALA A 964 -25.78 3.05 25.78
C ALA A 964 -25.17 2.68 24.41
N GLY A 965 -24.90 3.69 23.57
CA GLY A 965 -24.04 3.56 22.40
C GLY A 965 -22.59 3.94 22.75
N PRO A 966 -21.57 3.37 22.09
CA PRO A 966 -20.17 3.71 22.38
C PRO A 966 -19.82 5.11 21.87
N VAL A 967 -19.84 6.08 22.79
CA VAL A 967 -19.33 7.44 22.58
C VAL A 967 -17.79 7.43 22.71
N PHE A 968 -17.10 8.23 21.90
CA PHE A 968 -15.68 8.52 22.11
C PHE A 968 -15.51 9.27 23.45
N SER A 969 -14.76 8.72 24.41
CA SER A 969 -14.07 9.58 25.39
C SER A 969 -12.61 9.78 24.96
N SER A 970 -12.15 11.01 25.08
CA SER A 970 -10.75 11.41 24.91
C SER A 970 -10.16 11.69 26.28
N ASP A 971 -9.94 10.62 27.06
CA ASP A 971 -9.30 10.70 28.37
C ASP A 971 -7.82 10.26 28.34
N LYS A 972 -7.08 10.69 29.36
CA LYS A 972 -5.61 10.63 29.41
C LYS A 972 -5.09 9.19 29.32
N LEU A 973 -4.00 9.03 28.59
CA LEU A 973 -3.13 7.85 28.71
C LEU A 973 -2.74 7.62 30.18
N PRO A 974 -2.74 6.37 30.68
CA PRO A 974 -2.28 6.09 32.03
C PRO A 974 -0.80 6.46 32.14
N THR A 975 -0.44 7.17 33.20
CA THR A 975 0.96 7.47 33.53
C THR A 975 1.68 6.17 33.86
N THR A 976 2.54 5.69 32.96
CA THR A 976 3.43 4.55 33.20
C THR A 976 4.45 4.94 34.27
N LYS A 977 4.15 4.60 35.53
CA LYS A 977 5.10 4.72 36.63
C LYS A 977 6.26 3.76 36.34
N VAL A 978 7.46 4.30 36.17
CA VAL A 978 8.67 3.48 36.08
C VAL A 978 8.91 2.85 37.45
N LEU A 979 9.01 1.52 37.47
CA LEU A 979 9.52 0.77 38.62
C LEU A 979 11.00 0.55 38.39
N GLU A 980 11.83 1.29 39.13
CA GLU A 980 13.27 1.03 39.22
C GLU A 980 13.53 -0.03 40.30
N ASP A 981 13.09 -1.27 40.03
CA ASP A 981 13.48 -2.43 40.84
C ASP A 981 14.90 -2.86 40.43
N GLY A 982 15.90 -2.35 41.16
CA GLY A 982 17.31 -2.61 40.88
C GLY A 982 17.82 -3.95 41.40
N SER A 983 18.13 -4.88 40.49
CA SER A 983 19.03 -6.03 40.75
C SER A 983 19.48 -6.66 39.42
N GLY A 984 20.80 -6.69 39.15
CA GLY A 984 21.34 -7.34 37.95
C GLY A 984 22.63 -6.74 37.37
N ASP A 985 23.72 -6.85 38.14
CA ASP A 985 25.16 -6.74 37.78
C ASP A 985 25.72 -5.67 36.81
N LYS A 986 26.95 -5.26 37.13
CA LYS A 986 27.68 -4.13 36.54
C LYS A 986 28.30 -4.49 35.17
N PRO A 987 28.32 -3.58 34.17
CA PRO A 987 29.37 -3.56 33.16
C PRO A 987 30.69 -3.04 33.77
N THR A 988 31.82 -3.52 33.23
CA THR A 988 33.18 -3.29 33.78
C THR A 988 33.73 -1.88 33.46
N LEU A 989 34.77 -1.47 34.19
CA LEU A 989 35.51 -0.24 33.92
C LEU A 989 36.18 -0.27 32.53
N ILE A 990 36.25 0.90 31.91
CA ILE A 990 37.23 1.22 30.85
C ILE A 990 38.16 2.29 31.46
N PRO A 991 39.49 2.15 31.38
CA PRO A 991 40.40 3.14 31.94
C PRO A 991 40.36 4.44 31.12
N ILE A 992 40.35 5.56 31.83
CA ILE A 992 40.76 6.87 31.31
C ILE A 992 42.28 6.98 31.57
N ALA A 993 43.04 7.54 30.63
CA ALA A 993 44.47 7.74 30.83
C ALA A 993 44.72 8.86 31.84
N ASP A 994 45.67 8.65 32.76
CA ASP A 994 46.04 9.64 33.78
C ASP A 994 46.79 10.83 33.16
N GLU A 995 46.25 12.04 33.27
CA GLU A 995 47.03 13.27 33.11
C GLU A 995 47.71 13.61 34.46
N SER A 996 49.04 13.70 34.46
CA SER A 996 49.82 13.98 35.66
C SER A 996 49.83 15.47 36.00
N HIS A 997 49.03 15.86 37.00
CA HIS A 997 49.07 17.20 37.57
C HIS A 997 50.43 17.51 38.23
N HIS A 998 51.14 18.51 37.71
CA HIS A 998 52.14 19.26 38.47
C HIS A 998 51.54 20.57 38.99
N THR A 999 51.75 20.84 40.27
CA THR A 999 51.12 21.95 41.00
C THR A 999 52.11 23.08 41.25
N GLU A 1000 51.90 24.25 40.64
CA GLU A 1000 52.56 25.50 41.05
C GLU A 1000 51.55 26.65 41.20
N SER A 1001 51.94 27.68 41.96
CA SER A 1001 51.03 28.64 42.57
C SER A 1001 50.66 29.82 41.66
N GLN A 1002 49.43 30.33 41.86
CA GLN A 1002 48.98 31.57 41.22
C GLN A 1002 49.74 32.79 41.77
N SER A 1003 50.07 33.71 40.89
CA SER A 1003 50.22 35.14 41.24
C SER A 1003 49.61 36.01 40.14
N SER A 1004 49.11 37.19 40.51
CA SER A 1004 48.16 37.97 39.70
C SER A 1004 48.79 39.16 38.98
N SER A 1005 48.42 39.40 37.72
CA SER A 1005 48.11 40.75 37.20
C SER A 1005 47.51 40.71 35.79
N ALA A 1006 46.76 41.74 35.41
CA ALA A 1006 46.16 41.88 34.08
C ALA A 1006 47.01 42.79 33.17
N ARG A 1007 47.03 42.52 31.86
CA ARG A 1007 47.45 43.50 30.83
C ARG A 1007 46.93 43.19 29.42
N ASN A 1008 47.04 44.21 28.57
CA ASN A 1008 46.47 44.32 27.22
C ASN A 1008 47.09 43.34 26.19
N PRO A 1009 46.43 43.09 25.04
CA PRO A 1009 46.95 42.19 24.00
C PRO A 1009 48.30 42.66 23.45
N VAL A 1010 49.25 41.73 23.38
CA VAL A 1010 50.57 41.91 22.76
C VAL A 1010 50.60 41.17 21.43
N LEU A 1011 51.07 41.85 20.38
CA LEU A 1011 51.32 41.24 19.07
C LEU A 1011 52.42 40.17 19.19
N PRO A 1012 52.33 39.01 18.53
CA PRO A 1012 53.41 38.02 18.57
C PRO A 1012 54.69 38.55 17.89
N GLU A 1013 55.67 38.97 18.69
CA GLU A 1013 57.01 39.26 18.21
C GLU A 1013 57.73 37.97 17.78
N LEU A 1014 58.65 38.07 16.81
CA LEU A 1014 59.45 36.93 16.38
C LEU A 1014 60.59 36.64 17.37
N SER A 1015 60.41 35.67 18.25
CA SER A 1015 61.46 35.16 19.15
C SER A 1015 62.35 34.10 18.46
N PRO A 1016 63.67 34.32 18.29
CA PRO A 1016 64.57 33.35 17.67
C PRO A 1016 65.12 32.30 18.64
N CYS A 1017 65.61 31.19 18.08
CA CYS A 1017 66.48 30.18 18.71
C CYS A 1017 65.95 29.40 19.93
N CYS A 1018 65.30 28.25 19.69
CA CYS A 1018 65.32 27.14 20.65
C CYS A 1018 66.74 26.52 20.76
N SER A 1019 67.02 25.86 21.88
CA SER A 1019 68.24 25.05 22.05
C SER A 1019 68.23 23.81 21.14
N LYS A 1020 69.42 23.29 20.82
CA LYS A 1020 69.56 22.05 20.03
C LYS A 1020 68.84 20.87 20.65
N GLU A 1021 68.86 20.77 21.98
CA GLU A 1021 68.27 19.66 22.75
C GLU A 1021 66.74 19.63 22.62
N SER A 1022 66.08 20.79 22.71
CA SER A 1022 64.63 20.92 22.49
C SER A 1022 64.23 20.50 21.07
N LEU A 1023 65.04 20.83 20.07
CA LEU A 1023 64.80 20.43 18.67
C LEU A 1023 65.03 18.93 18.44
N VAL A 1024 66.06 18.33 19.05
CA VAL A 1024 66.32 16.88 18.96
C VAL A 1024 65.19 16.09 19.62
N LEU A 1025 64.71 16.50 20.80
CA LEU A 1025 63.56 15.88 21.45
C LEU A 1025 62.28 16.01 20.61
N ALA A 1026 62.03 17.19 20.02
CA ALA A 1026 60.89 17.39 19.12
C ALA A 1026 60.98 16.58 17.80
N MET A 1027 62.19 16.18 17.37
CA MET A 1027 62.40 15.30 16.22
C MET A 1027 62.36 13.81 16.57
N GLN A 1028 62.64 13.45 17.82
CA GLN A 1028 62.55 12.07 18.32
C GLN A 1028 61.11 11.67 18.71
N ASN A 1029 60.28 12.65 19.08
CA ASN A 1029 58.91 12.44 19.55
C ASN A 1029 57.83 12.71 18.47
N ILE A 1030 58.14 12.55 17.18
CA ILE A 1030 57.15 12.71 16.09
C ILE A 1030 56.33 11.41 15.99
N GLY A 1031 55.07 11.43 16.44
CA GLY A 1031 54.13 10.31 16.23
C GLY A 1031 53.49 10.33 14.84
N PHE A 1032 52.72 9.30 14.50
CA PHE A 1032 51.92 9.26 13.27
C PHE A 1032 50.87 10.38 13.24
N ASN A 1033 50.31 10.71 14.41
CA ASN A 1033 49.28 11.73 14.57
C ASN A 1033 49.78 13.17 14.34
N ASP A 1034 51.09 13.42 14.47
CA ASP A 1034 51.73 14.74 14.29
C ASP A 1034 52.14 15.03 12.83
N LEU A 1035 51.90 14.08 11.93
CA LEU A 1035 52.25 14.18 10.51
C LEU A 1035 51.14 14.90 9.70
N PRO A 1036 51.48 15.68 8.66
CA PRO A 1036 50.49 16.18 7.71
C PRO A 1036 49.71 15.05 7.04
N GLY A 1037 48.44 15.29 6.71
CA GLY A 1037 47.55 14.28 6.13
C GLY A 1037 48.12 13.58 4.89
N LYS A 1038 48.83 14.31 4.01
CA LYS A 1038 49.52 13.74 2.83
C LYS A 1038 50.61 12.71 3.20
N ALA A 1039 51.34 12.93 4.29
CA ALA A 1039 52.33 11.98 4.81
C ALA A 1039 51.66 10.78 5.52
N GLN A 1040 50.59 11.01 6.29
CA GLN A 1040 49.77 9.95 6.87
C GLN A 1040 49.19 9.03 5.78
N HIS A 1041 48.60 9.61 4.74
CA HIS A 1041 48.05 8.91 3.58
C HIS A 1041 49.10 8.04 2.86
N LEU A 1042 50.33 8.52 2.70
CA LEU A 1042 51.44 7.77 2.08
C LEU A 1042 51.87 6.57 2.95
N ILE A 1043 51.92 6.73 4.28
CA ILE A 1043 52.21 5.65 5.23
C ILE A 1043 51.08 4.60 5.20
N LEU A 1044 49.82 5.05 5.22
CA LEU A 1044 48.67 4.16 5.14
C LEU A 1044 48.59 3.40 3.81
N ASN A 1045 49.02 4.02 2.70
CA ASN A 1045 49.15 3.33 1.41
C ASN A 1045 50.18 2.19 1.47
N ASP A 1046 51.37 2.40 2.06
CA ASP A 1046 52.39 1.35 2.24
C ASP A 1046 51.85 0.18 3.09
N VAL A 1047 51.22 0.51 4.23
CA VAL A 1047 50.58 -0.46 5.13
C VAL A 1047 49.49 -1.27 4.44
N MET A 1048 48.52 -0.61 3.80
CA MET A 1048 47.38 -1.28 3.17
C MET A 1048 47.79 -2.07 1.93
N THR A 1049 48.75 -1.58 1.14
CA THR A 1049 49.25 -2.29 -0.05
C THR A 1049 49.97 -3.58 0.35
N GLN A 1050 50.79 -3.57 1.40
CA GLN A 1050 51.49 -4.77 1.85
C GLN A 1050 50.57 -5.80 2.53
N LEU A 1051 49.59 -5.36 3.33
CA LEU A 1051 48.71 -6.26 4.11
C LEU A 1051 47.48 -6.79 3.33
N SER A 1052 47.01 -6.06 2.32
CA SER A 1052 45.75 -6.33 1.61
C SER A 1052 45.90 -6.62 0.11
N ALA A 1053 47.11 -6.88 -0.39
CA ALA A 1053 47.38 -7.24 -1.81
C ALA A 1053 46.58 -8.43 -2.38
N HIS A 1054 45.95 -9.24 -1.51
CA HIS A 1054 45.15 -10.42 -1.89
C HIS A 1054 43.68 -10.33 -1.45
N SER A 1055 43.21 -9.15 -1.04
CA SER A 1055 41.85 -8.90 -0.57
C SER A 1055 40.97 -8.35 -1.69
N ASP A 1056 39.71 -8.79 -1.77
CA ASP A 1056 38.80 -8.41 -2.87
C ASP A 1056 38.08 -7.07 -2.61
N LEU A 1057 38.02 -6.63 -1.35
CA LEU A 1057 37.29 -5.45 -0.90
C LEU A 1057 37.88 -4.89 0.41
N LEU A 1058 38.06 -3.57 0.49
CA LEU A 1058 38.45 -2.85 1.71
C LEU A 1058 37.34 -1.88 2.16
N PHE A 1059 37.13 -1.77 3.48
CA PHE A 1059 36.41 -0.65 4.09
C PHE A 1059 37.38 0.15 4.97
N SER A 1060 37.43 1.47 4.80
CA SER A 1060 38.25 2.38 5.63
C SER A 1060 37.56 3.71 5.86
N THR A 1061 38.17 4.64 6.59
CA THR A 1061 37.58 5.94 6.95
C THR A 1061 37.73 6.98 5.84
N LEU A 1062 36.72 7.82 5.66
CA LEU A 1062 36.80 9.01 4.82
C LEU A 1062 37.13 10.25 5.68
N PRO A 1063 38.30 10.87 5.53
CA PRO A 1063 38.51 12.24 6.01
C PRO A 1063 37.60 13.20 5.23
N ILE A 1064 36.92 14.10 5.93
CA ILE A 1064 36.01 15.10 5.33
C ILE A 1064 36.81 16.35 4.97
N PRO A 1065 36.58 16.99 3.81
CA PRO A 1065 37.26 18.23 3.43
C PRO A 1065 36.81 19.38 4.35
N THR A 1066 37.69 20.35 4.57
CA THR A 1066 37.33 21.59 5.27
C THR A 1066 36.18 22.32 4.56
N LEU A 1067 35.28 22.95 5.31
CA LEU A 1067 34.19 23.74 4.72
C LEU A 1067 34.77 24.92 3.92
N GLY A 1068 34.32 25.10 2.68
CA GLY A 1068 34.84 26.09 1.73
C GLY A 1068 35.99 25.58 0.85
N THR A 1069 36.44 24.33 0.96
CA THR A 1069 37.48 23.75 0.08
C THR A 1069 37.05 23.80 -1.39
N HIS A 1070 35.76 23.65 -1.65
CA HIS A 1070 35.18 23.73 -3.00
C HIS A 1070 35.25 25.11 -3.68
N GLU A 1071 35.45 26.20 -2.92
CA GLU A 1071 35.56 27.55 -3.47
C GLU A 1071 36.90 27.75 -4.22
N ASP A 1072 37.98 27.18 -3.69
CA ASP A 1072 39.32 27.21 -4.29
C ASP A 1072 39.54 25.95 -5.18
N PRO A 1073 39.73 26.10 -6.51
CA PRO A 1073 39.96 24.97 -7.40
C PRO A 1073 41.27 24.22 -7.10
N THR A 1074 42.28 24.88 -6.53
CA THR A 1074 43.57 24.28 -6.18
C THR A 1074 43.46 23.46 -4.88
N ALA A 1075 42.80 23.99 -3.86
CA ALA A 1075 42.52 23.24 -2.63
C ALA A 1075 41.59 22.04 -2.89
N SER A 1076 40.58 22.22 -3.75
CA SER A 1076 39.71 21.13 -4.23
C SER A 1076 40.51 20.00 -4.90
N LEU A 1077 41.48 20.35 -5.75
CA LEU A 1077 42.33 19.40 -6.45
C LEU A 1077 43.29 18.68 -5.49
N LEU A 1078 43.97 19.41 -4.60
CA LEU A 1078 44.89 18.85 -3.61
C LEU A 1078 44.20 17.82 -2.71
N TYR A 1079 42.97 18.08 -2.25
CA TYR A 1079 42.21 17.12 -1.45
C TYR A 1079 41.90 15.81 -2.20
N VAL A 1080 41.60 15.87 -3.50
CA VAL A 1080 41.33 14.67 -4.32
C VAL A 1080 42.64 13.95 -4.68
N GLU A 1081 43.73 14.67 -4.91
CA GLU A 1081 45.07 14.10 -5.12
C GLU A 1081 45.58 13.39 -3.86
N ASP A 1082 45.45 14.00 -2.68
CA ASP A 1082 45.89 13.39 -1.41
C ASP A 1082 45.08 12.13 -1.08
N LEU A 1083 43.78 12.10 -1.36
CA LEU A 1083 42.98 10.86 -1.30
C LEU A 1083 43.42 9.83 -2.34
N ASN A 1084 43.81 10.25 -3.54
CA ASN A 1084 44.27 9.33 -4.57
C ASN A 1084 45.64 8.73 -4.23
N ILE A 1085 46.56 9.49 -3.61
CA ILE A 1085 47.83 8.98 -3.09
C ILE A 1085 47.60 7.87 -2.06
N TRP A 1086 46.58 8.00 -1.20
CA TRP A 1086 46.22 6.93 -0.26
C TRP A 1086 45.68 5.69 -0.98
N LEU A 1087 44.84 5.88 -2.00
CA LEU A 1087 44.13 4.80 -2.73
C LEU A 1087 44.96 4.16 -3.86
N GLU A 1088 46.14 4.70 -4.17
CA GLU A 1088 46.97 4.29 -5.30
C GLU A 1088 47.38 2.81 -5.20
N GLY A 1089 47.02 2.01 -6.20
CA GLY A 1089 47.35 0.58 -6.26
C GLY A 1089 46.45 -0.35 -5.42
N LEU A 1090 45.59 0.17 -4.54
CA LEU A 1090 44.75 -0.67 -3.66
C LEU A 1090 43.64 -1.43 -4.43
N PRO A 1091 43.16 -2.58 -3.89
CA PRO A 1091 41.94 -3.24 -4.35
C PRO A 1091 40.68 -2.37 -4.10
N PRO A 1092 39.49 -2.77 -4.63
CA PRO A 1092 38.27 -1.99 -4.49
C PRO A 1092 38.00 -1.54 -3.05
N THR A 1093 37.98 -0.23 -2.83
CA THR A 1093 37.99 0.38 -1.49
C THR A 1093 36.81 1.33 -1.35
N MET A 1094 36.07 1.20 -0.26
CA MET A 1094 34.99 2.12 0.09
C MET A 1094 35.36 2.87 1.38
N LEU A 1095 35.63 4.17 1.23
CA LEU A 1095 35.92 5.09 2.33
C LEU A 1095 34.61 5.58 2.93
N ILE A 1096 34.46 5.51 4.26
CA ILE A 1096 33.20 5.74 4.99
C ILE A 1096 33.39 6.83 6.04
N ASN A 1097 32.45 7.76 6.14
CA ASN A 1097 32.32 8.68 7.27
C ASN A 1097 30.91 8.59 7.88
N SER A 1098 30.82 8.64 9.20
CA SER A 1098 29.56 8.64 9.95
C SER A 1098 29.52 9.77 10.97
N GLN A 1099 28.40 10.48 10.99
CA GLN A 1099 28.10 11.61 11.90
C GLN A 1099 26.89 11.32 12.81
N THR A 1100 26.39 10.08 12.83
CA THR A 1100 25.16 9.70 13.53
C THR A 1100 25.31 8.36 14.23
N MET A 1101 24.96 8.27 15.50
CA MET A 1101 25.26 7.11 16.34
C MET A 1101 24.73 5.77 15.81
N THR A 1102 25.64 4.84 15.51
CA THR A 1102 25.35 3.54 14.89
C THR A 1102 25.55 2.35 15.83
N VAL A 1103 24.80 2.26 16.95
CA VAL A 1103 24.96 1.16 17.93
C VAL A 1103 23.75 0.23 17.97
N THR A 1104 23.79 -0.88 17.22
CA THR A 1104 22.86 -2.01 17.39
C THR A 1104 23.55 -3.23 18.00
N THR A 1105 23.24 -3.53 19.26
CA THR A 1105 23.63 -4.77 19.97
C THR A 1105 22.81 -6.00 19.52
N ALA A 1106 22.39 -6.02 18.25
CA ALA A 1106 21.44 -6.98 17.68
C ALA A 1106 21.65 -7.17 16.16
N LEU A 1107 22.78 -7.80 15.83
CA LEU A 1107 23.09 -8.38 14.51
C LEU A 1107 22.59 -9.82 14.38
#